data_AF-A0A2V8LYL6-F1
#
_entry.id   AF-A0A2V8LYL6-F1
#
_cell.length_a   1.000
_cell.length_b   1.000
_cell.length_c   1.000
_cell.angle_alpha   90.00
_cell.angle_beta   90.00
_cell.angle_gamma   90.00
#
_symmetry.space_group_name_H-M   'P 1'
#
loop_
_entity.id
_entity.type
_entity.pdbx_description
1 polymer ?
#
loop_
_entity_poly.entity_id
_entity_poly.type
_entity_poly.pdbx_seq_one_letter_code
_entity_poly.pdbx_strand_id
1 'polypeptide(L)'
;MHDQAETVNILNAIANAQSPQEYQELNWEGSLEDYLKLVQDTPRVTRNAFQRIYDMILSHGMDEYSEHKKRITRYRFFRDDKYNGRDAVYGIDQSLNHLVDIFKSASRNYGTERRVILLHGPVGSAKSTIVRLLKKGLEEYSHTPAGAMYTYAWTNIANDLEKEVYALVNDELPCPMREEPLHLIPPAQRAKLVEELMRNISDKSYQIQVEGDLCPACRQMYRELTRRYKGDWFKVMDHIKVRRLVLSEKDRNGIGTFQPKDEKNQDSTELTGDINYRKIAIYGSDSDARAFNFDGEFNVANRGIIEFIEVLKLEVAFLYDLLGASQEHKIKPKKFPQTDIDEVIIGHTNEPEYRKLQNNEFMEALRDRTVKIDIPYITKLSDEIKVYEKDYNAQRIRGKHIAPHTIAMAAMWAVLTRLEIPKKANLTLLQKLKLYDGKTLAGYTEDSVKELQKEASREGMDGISPRYIQDKISNALVNEQFAGCVNPFMVLNELESGLRHHSLIKSDEQRKGFRELLAVVKHEYEDMVKNEVQRAISADEEAISRLCSNYIDNVKAYTQKERVKNKYTGQDEEPDERLMRSIEEKIDIPESRKDDFRREIMNYIGALAIEGKSFNYRTNERLYKALELKLFEDRKDSIKLTSLVSNVVDKETQEKIDVVKSRLMKGYGYCDVCATDVLNYVASIFARGDAKE
;
A
#
# COMPACT_ATOMS: atom_id res chain seq x y z
N MET A 1 -7.16 26.79 -41.02
CA MET A 1 -6.06 27.59 -40.44
C MET A 1 -6.11 27.65 -38.91
N HIS A 2 -7.29 27.72 -38.27
CA HIS A 2 -7.38 27.74 -36.79
C HIS A 2 -6.93 26.42 -36.13
N ASP A 3 -7.36 25.26 -36.66
CA ASP A 3 -6.94 23.92 -36.17
C ASP A 3 -5.43 23.64 -36.31
N GLN A 4 -4.80 24.14 -37.38
CA GLN A 4 -3.36 23.96 -37.61
C GLN A 4 -2.53 24.79 -36.62
N ALA A 5 -3.01 25.99 -36.26
CA ALA A 5 -2.36 26.84 -35.27
C ALA A 5 -2.46 26.27 -33.84
N GLU A 6 -3.61 25.68 -33.47
CA GLU A 6 -3.76 24.96 -32.20
C GLU A 6 -2.90 23.70 -32.14
N THR A 7 -2.84 22.93 -33.21
CA THR A 7 -2.01 21.72 -33.29
C THR A 7 -0.52 22.06 -33.14
N VAL A 8 -0.05 23.13 -33.78
CA VAL A 8 1.33 23.63 -33.65
C VAL A 8 1.62 24.13 -32.22
N ASN A 9 0.66 24.77 -31.56
CA ASN A 9 0.80 25.18 -30.17
C ASN A 9 0.89 24.01 -29.19
N ILE A 10 0.14 22.92 -29.42
CA ILE A 10 0.23 21.70 -28.62
C ILE A 10 1.60 21.03 -28.83
N LEU A 11 2.08 20.93 -30.07
CA LEU A 11 3.40 20.36 -30.37
C LEU A 11 4.54 21.19 -29.76
N ASN A 12 4.44 22.52 -29.81
CA ASN A 12 5.41 23.41 -29.17
C ASN A 12 5.38 23.29 -27.65
N ALA A 13 4.20 23.11 -27.03
CA ALA A 13 4.09 22.87 -25.60
C ALA A 13 4.76 21.54 -25.18
N ILE A 14 4.62 20.48 -26.00
CA ILE A 14 5.29 19.19 -25.78
C ILE A 14 6.80 19.32 -25.97
N ALA A 15 7.26 20.01 -27.02
CA ALA A 15 8.68 20.23 -27.29
C ALA A 15 9.36 21.04 -26.17
N ASN A 16 8.69 22.06 -25.65
CA ASN A 16 9.18 22.86 -24.52
C ASN A 16 9.15 22.11 -23.18
N ALA A 17 8.32 21.06 -23.07
CA ALA A 17 8.30 20.18 -21.90
C ALA A 17 9.43 19.13 -21.93
N GLN A 18 10.06 18.90 -23.08
CA GLN A 18 11.27 18.10 -23.18
C GLN A 18 12.49 18.97 -22.88
N SER A 19 13.20 18.70 -21.80
CA SER A 19 14.44 19.40 -21.46
C SER A 19 15.60 18.86 -22.31
N PRO A 20 16.20 19.65 -23.21
CA PRO A 20 17.38 19.20 -23.97
C PRO A 20 18.56 18.86 -23.07
N GLN A 21 18.65 19.52 -21.91
CA GLN A 21 19.68 19.25 -20.91
C GLN A 21 19.48 17.87 -20.26
N GLU A 22 18.24 17.54 -19.87
CA GLU A 22 17.91 16.23 -19.32
C GLU A 22 18.18 15.12 -20.35
N TYR A 23 17.85 15.36 -21.62
CA TYR A 23 18.19 14.44 -22.70
C TYR A 23 19.71 14.23 -22.83
N GLN A 24 20.51 15.30 -22.78
CA GLN A 24 21.97 15.19 -22.82
C GLN A 24 22.54 14.44 -21.61
N GLU A 25 22.02 14.68 -20.41
CA GLU A 25 22.44 13.99 -19.19
C GLU A 25 22.09 12.49 -19.23
N LEU A 26 20.90 12.14 -19.72
CA LEU A 26 20.45 10.76 -19.86
C LEU A 26 21.14 10.00 -21.00
N ASN A 27 21.70 10.72 -21.98
CA ASN A 27 22.47 10.17 -23.10
C ASN A 27 23.95 10.53 -23.00
N TRP A 28 24.46 10.79 -21.80
CA TRP A 28 25.87 11.11 -21.60
C TRP A 28 26.76 9.97 -22.12
N GLU A 29 27.81 10.34 -22.84
CA GLU A 29 28.84 9.44 -23.31
C GLU A 29 30.23 10.07 -23.10
N GLY A 30 31.22 9.24 -22.80
CA GLY A 30 32.58 9.70 -22.54
C GLY A 30 33.60 8.58 -22.56
N SER A 31 34.86 8.94 -22.33
CA SER A 31 35.95 7.97 -22.18
C SER A 31 35.90 7.28 -20.82
N LEU A 32 36.71 6.22 -20.64
CA LEU A 32 36.92 5.64 -19.33
C LEU A 32 37.52 6.66 -18.34
N GLU A 33 38.35 7.58 -18.80
CA GLU A 33 38.91 8.65 -17.96
C GLU A 33 37.84 9.60 -17.44
N ASP A 34 36.89 10.00 -18.30
CA ASP A 34 35.78 10.85 -17.91
C ASP A 34 34.89 10.15 -16.87
N TYR A 35 34.69 8.84 -17.03
CA TYR A 35 33.98 8.04 -16.04
C TYR A 35 34.73 7.97 -14.69
N LEU A 36 36.05 7.80 -14.68
CA LEU A 36 36.81 7.79 -13.43
C LEU A 36 36.71 9.13 -12.68
N LYS A 37 36.63 10.26 -13.40
CA LYS A 37 36.34 11.58 -12.81
C LYS A 37 34.94 11.60 -12.20
N LEU A 38 33.93 11.10 -12.91
CA LEU A 38 32.57 10.96 -12.36
C LEU A 38 32.53 10.09 -11.09
N VAL A 39 33.34 9.03 -11.01
CA VAL A 39 33.45 8.19 -9.80
C VAL A 39 34.12 8.95 -8.64
N GLN A 40 35.09 9.83 -8.90
CA GLN A 40 35.68 10.69 -7.87
C GLN A 40 34.68 11.73 -7.37
N ASP A 41 33.92 12.35 -8.28
CA ASP A 41 32.94 13.38 -7.95
C ASP A 41 31.69 12.81 -7.27
N THR A 42 31.16 11.72 -7.82
CA THR A 42 29.94 11.04 -7.34
C THR A 42 30.19 9.53 -7.27
N PRO A 43 30.86 9.03 -6.23
CA PRO A 43 31.23 7.62 -6.14
C PRO A 43 30.04 6.67 -6.07
N ARG A 44 28.87 7.18 -5.70
CA ARG A 44 27.61 6.44 -5.64
C ARG A 44 27.11 5.95 -7.00
N VAL A 45 27.74 6.33 -8.11
CA VAL A 45 27.46 5.77 -9.44
C VAL A 45 27.91 4.30 -9.55
N THR A 46 28.80 3.84 -8.64
CA THR A 46 29.30 2.46 -8.60
C THR A 46 28.44 1.51 -7.76
N ARG A 47 27.29 1.97 -7.23
CA ARG A 47 26.41 1.14 -6.38
C ARG A 47 26.05 -0.19 -7.04
N ASN A 48 25.96 -1.23 -6.22
CA ASN A 48 25.31 -2.49 -6.62
C ASN A 48 23.77 -2.33 -6.62
N ALA A 49 23.05 -3.33 -7.12
CA ALA A 49 21.60 -3.33 -7.22
C ALA A 49 20.90 -3.14 -5.86
N PHE A 50 21.36 -3.82 -4.81
CA PHE A 50 20.78 -3.71 -3.47
C PHE A 50 20.94 -2.32 -2.86
N GLN A 51 22.14 -1.74 -2.96
CA GLN A 51 22.42 -0.36 -2.53
C GLN A 51 21.53 0.64 -3.28
N ARG A 52 21.35 0.44 -4.58
CA ARG A 52 20.53 1.31 -5.42
C ARG A 52 19.05 1.26 -5.03
N ILE A 53 18.48 0.08 -4.84
CA ILE A 53 17.08 -0.08 -4.40
C ILE A 53 16.88 0.51 -3.00
N TYR A 54 17.82 0.28 -2.08
CA TYR A 54 17.75 0.83 -0.73
C TYR A 54 17.76 2.37 -0.75
N ASP A 55 18.74 2.98 -1.42
CA ASP A 55 18.85 4.43 -1.53
C ASP A 55 17.66 5.05 -2.28
N MET A 56 17.14 4.37 -3.30
CA MET A 56 15.90 4.75 -4.00
C MET A 56 14.73 4.86 -3.02
N ILE A 57 14.48 3.83 -2.21
CA ILE A 57 13.36 3.84 -1.25
C ILE A 57 13.52 5.00 -0.26
N LEU A 58 14.73 5.21 0.25
CA LEU A 58 15.03 6.30 1.20
C LEU A 58 14.90 7.70 0.59
N SER A 59 15.12 7.85 -0.72
CA SER A 59 15.05 9.15 -1.40
C SER A 59 13.66 9.80 -1.35
N HIS A 60 12.60 9.00 -1.14
CA HIS A 60 11.23 9.50 -0.95
C HIS A 60 10.94 9.97 0.49
N GLY A 61 11.84 9.70 1.43
CA GLY A 61 11.67 10.00 2.85
C GLY A 61 10.85 8.95 3.61
N MET A 62 10.84 9.09 4.92
CA MET A 62 10.19 8.19 5.87
C MET A 62 9.51 8.99 6.98
N ASP A 63 8.38 8.49 7.44
CA ASP A 63 7.69 8.99 8.63
C ASP A 63 7.77 7.93 9.73
N GLU A 64 7.88 8.36 10.99
CA GLU A 64 7.78 7.46 12.12
C GLU A 64 6.47 7.69 12.87
N TYR A 65 5.82 6.61 13.27
CA TYR A 65 4.68 6.66 14.16
C TYR A 65 4.79 5.57 15.22
N SER A 66 4.17 5.81 16.37
CA SER A 66 4.05 4.78 17.40
C SER A 66 2.69 4.12 17.33
N GLU A 67 2.70 2.80 17.35
CA GLU A 67 1.50 1.98 17.40
C GLU A 67 1.65 0.92 18.47
N HIS A 68 0.77 0.95 19.47
CA HIS A 68 0.80 0.04 20.62
C HIS A 68 2.20 -0.08 21.24
N LYS A 69 2.84 1.07 21.49
CA LYS A 69 4.22 1.22 22.00
C LYS A 69 5.33 0.58 21.15
N LYS A 70 5.06 0.26 19.88
CA LYS A 70 6.09 -0.10 18.89
C LYS A 70 6.33 1.12 18.00
N ARG A 71 7.60 1.45 17.73
CA ARG A 71 7.95 2.42 16.70
C ARG A 71 7.92 1.71 15.35
N ILE A 72 7.10 2.21 14.44
CA ILE A 72 6.98 1.69 13.08
C ILE A 72 7.43 2.78 12.13
N THR A 73 8.34 2.43 11.23
CA THR A 73 8.74 3.31 10.12
C THR A 73 7.74 3.12 8.98
N ARG A 74 7.31 4.22 8.37
CA ARG A 74 6.48 4.24 7.17
C ARG A 74 7.26 4.91 6.05
N TYR A 75 7.73 4.12 5.10
CA TYR A 75 8.44 4.62 3.93
C TYR A 75 7.45 5.26 2.95
N ARG A 76 7.68 6.53 2.59
CA ARG A 76 6.79 7.28 1.68
C ARG A 76 6.80 6.72 0.26
N PHE A 77 7.87 6.02 -0.13
CA PHE A 77 7.97 5.30 -1.39
C PHE A 77 6.72 4.45 -1.70
N PHE A 78 6.20 3.70 -0.71
CA PHE A 78 5.06 2.81 -0.89
C PHE A 78 3.70 3.52 -0.93
N ARG A 79 3.65 4.85 -0.77
CA ARG A 79 2.43 5.65 -0.92
C ARG A 79 2.12 6.01 -2.36
N ASP A 80 3.09 5.90 -3.26
CA ASP A 80 2.92 6.25 -4.68
C ASP A 80 2.36 7.67 -4.88
N ASP A 81 2.79 8.63 -4.04
CA ASP A 81 2.26 10.01 -3.99
C ASP A 81 2.37 10.71 -5.36
N LYS A 82 3.47 10.47 -6.09
CA LYS A 82 3.70 11.00 -7.44
C LYS A 82 2.60 10.60 -8.45
N TYR A 83 1.89 9.50 -8.19
CA TYR A 83 0.83 8.98 -9.06
C TYR A 83 -0.52 8.92 -8.33
N ASN A 84 -0.74 9.84 -7.40
CA ASN A 84 -1.99 9.98 -6.63
C ASN A 84 -2.38 8.69 -5.91
N GLY A 85 -1.39 7.94 -5.40
CA GLY A 85 -1.62 6.71 -4.67
C GLY A 85 -2.22 5.58 -5.51
N ARG A 86 -2.05 5.61 -6.84
CA ARG A 86 -2.59 4.56 -7.73
C ARG A 86 -2.10 3.18 -7.34
N ASP A 87 -0.91 3.05 -6.80
CA ASP A 87 -0.34 1.76 -6.39
C ASP A 87 0.01 1.72 -4.91
N ALA A 88 -0.54 2.67 -4.14
CA ALA A 88 -0.30 2.80 -2.72
C ALA A 88 -0.59 1.49 -1.96
N VAL A 89 0.31 1.17 -1.04
CA VAL A 89 0.22 -0.01 -0.17
C VAL A 89 -0.09 0.47 1.25
N TYR A 90 -1.16 -0.08 1.84
CA TYR A 90 -1.67 0.33 3.16
C TYR A 90 -1.65 -0.84 4.15
N GLY A 91 -1.59 -0.53 5.45
CA GLY A 91 -1.87 -1.49 6.53
C GLY A 91 -0.87 -2.62 6.76
N ILE A 92 0.24 -2.67 5.99
CA ILE A 92 1.27 -3.71 6.09
C ILE A 92 2.69 -3.15 6.32
N ASP A 93 2.78 -2.00 7.01
CA ASP A 93 4.04 -1.31 7.29
C ASP A 93 5.10 -2.22 7.97
N GLN A 94 4.69 -3.17 8.80
CA GLN A 94 5.61 -4.13 9.43
C GLN A 94 6.28 -5.06 8.40
N SER A 95 5.51 -5.57 7.43
CA SER A 95 6.05 -6.39 6.34
C SER A 95 6.95 -5.59 5.41
N LEU A 96 6.57 -4.33 5.13
CA LEU A 96 7.39 -3.40 4.34
C LEU A 96 8.70 -3.04 5.06
N ASN A 97 8.67 -2.84 6.38
CA ASN A 97 9.88 -2.63 7.18
C ASN A 97 10.82 -3.82 7.09
N HIS A 98 10.30 -5.05 7.22
CA HIS A 98 11.11 -6.25 7.06
C HIS A 98 11.75 -6.33 5.66
N LEU A 99 11.01 -6.00 4.59
CA LEU A 99 11.54 -5.92 3.23
C LEU A 99 12.67 -4.89 3.11
N VAL A 100 12.48 -3.68 3.65
CA VAL A 100 13.50 -2.63 3.58
C VAL A 100 14.71 -2.96 4.46
N ASP A 101 14.52 -3.63 5.60
CA ASP A 101 15.61 -4.11 6.44
C ASP A 101 16.47 -5.16 5.71
N ILE A 102 15.87 -6.00 4.87
CA ILE A 102 16.61 -6.93 4.00
C ILE A 102 17.45 -6.16 2.98
N PHE A 103 16.89 -5.15 2.31
CA PHE A 103 17.66 -4.30 1.40
C PHE A 103 18.80 -3.56 2.13
N LYS A 104 18.54 -3.05 3.33
CA LYS A 104 19.56 -2.41 4.17
C LYS A 104 20.69 -3.36 4.53
N SER A 105 20.36 -4.59 4.95
CA SER A 105 21.34 -5.62 5.28
C SER A 105 22.15 -6.03 4.05
N ALA A 106 21.49 -6.24 2.90
CA ALA A 106 22.13 -6.61 1.65
C ALA A 106 23.00 -5.49 1.07
N SER A 107 22.61 -4.22 1.24
CA SER A 107 23.41 -3.06 0.81
C SER A 107 24.77 -2.95 1.52
N ARG A 108 24.94 -3.68 2.64
CA ARG A 108 26.15 -3.74 3.47
C ARG A 108 26.87 -5.08 3.38
N ASN A 109 26.45 -5.98 2.48
CA ASN A 109 27.01 -7.32 2.28
C ASN A 109 27.01 -8.18 3.57
N TYR A 110 25.91 -8.13 4.36
CA TYR A 110 25.76 -8.93 5.58
C TYR A 110 25.16 -10.33 5.35
N GLY A 111 25.14 -10.81 4.09
CA GLY A 111 24.76 -12.17 3.70
C GLY A 111 23.32 -12.32 3.20
N THR A 112 22.47 -11.30 3.35
CA THR A 112 21.09 -11.32 2.83
C THR A 112 21.04 -11.11 1.31
N GLU A 113 22.07 -10.51 0.72
CA GLU A 113 22.25 -10.38 -0.73
C GLU A 113 22.34 -11.74 -1.44
N ARG A 114 22.79 -12.79 -0.71
CA ARG A 114 22.97 -14.14 -1.24
C ARG A 114 21.70 -15.01 -1.22
N ARG A 115 20.53 -14.39 -1.09
CA ARG A 115 19.25 -15.08 -0.90
C ARG A 115 18.17 -14.47 -1.78
N VAL A 116 17.26 -15.32 -2.23
CA VAL A 116 16.06 -14.89 -2.97
C VAL A 116 15.04 -14.29 -2.00
N ILE A 117 14.55 -13.09 -2.29
CA ILE A 117 13.46 -12.48 -1.51
C ILE A 117 12.15 -13.14 -1.93
N LEU A 118 11.47 -13.86 -1.03
CA LEU A 118 10.22 -14.56 -1.31
C LEU A 118 9.05 -13.87 -0.62
N LEU A 119 8.24 -13.13 -1.38
CA LEU A 119 6.98 -12.56 -0.92
C LEU A 119 5.91 -13.66 -0.87
N HIS A 120 5.42 -13.96 0.32
CA HIS A 120 4.45 -15.03 0.55
C HIS A 120 3.16 -14.48 1.15
N GLY A 121 2.01 -14.93 0.67
CA GLY A 121 0.73 -14.53 1.27
C GLY A 121 -0.47 -14.83 0.38
N PRO A 122 -1.68 -14.52 0.82
CA PRO A 122 -2.90 -14.85 0.08
C PRO A 122 -3.09 -14.00 -1.18
N VAL A 123 -3.96 -14.43 -2.09
CA VAL A 123 -4.15 -13.75 -3.39
C VAL A 123 -4.75 -12.36 -3.18
N GLY A 124 -4.13 -11.32 -3.74
CA GLY A 124 -4.59 -9.94 -3.56
C GLY A 124 -4.02 -9.23 -2.33
N SER A 125 -3.03 -9.80 -1.64
CA SER A 125 -2.30 -9.14 -0.55
C SER A 125 -1.20 -8.16 -1.02
N ALA A 126 -1.38 -7.47 -2.13
CA ALA A 126 -0.42 -6.47 -2.66
C ALA A 126 1.02 -6.94 -3.02
N LYS A 127 1.37 -8.24 -2.95
CA LYS A 127 2.70 -8.77 -3.34
C LYS A 127 3.23 -8.23 -4.69
N SER A 128 2.49 -8.46 -5.77
CA SER A 128 2.88 -7.97 -7.10
C SER A 128 2.81 -6.44 -7.22
N THR A 129 1.99 -5.76 -6.40
CA THR A 129 1.97 -4.30 -6.32
C THR A 129 3.27 -3.77 -5.73
N ILE A 130 3.80 -4.40 -4.68
CA ILE A 130 5.10 -4.05 -4.07
C ILE A 130 6.22 -4.18 -5.11
N VAL A 131 6.31 -5.32 -5.80
CA VAL A 131 7.36 -5.54 -6.81
C VAL A 131 7.23 -4.55 -7.97
N ARG A 132 6.02 -4.30 -8.44
CA ARG A 132 5.76 -3.30 -9.48
C ARG A 132 6.16 -1.88 -9.06
N LEU A 133 5.92 -1.50 -7.80
CA LEU A 133 6.42 -0.23 -7.26
C LEU A 133 7.95 -0.19 -7.28
N LEU A 134 8.63 -1.26 -6.86
CA LEU A 134 10.09 -1.35 -6.90
C LEU A 134 10.63 -1.19 -8.33
N LYS A 135 10.06 -1.90 -9.31
CA LYS A 135 10.46 -1.80 -10.73
C LYS A 135 10.29 -0.38 -11.27
N LYS A 136 9.09 0.18 -11.12
CA LYS A 136 8.74 1.54 -11.55
C LYS A 136 9.61 2.60 -10.86
N GLY A 137 9.79 2.46 -9.55
CA GLY A 137 10.64 3.34 -8.76
C GLY A 137 12.09 3.30 -9.22
N LEU A 138 12.60 2.11 -9.57
CA LEU A 138 13.98 1.91 -9.98
C LEU A 138 14.23 2.51 -11.37
N GLU A 139 13.29 2.32 -12.30
CA GLU A 139 13.26 3.00 -13.59
C GLU A 139 13.30 4.52 -13.41
N GLU A 140 12.40 5.09 -12.62
CA GLU A 140 12.37 6.54 -12.34
C GLU A 140 13.63 7.05 -11.65
N TYR A 141 14.13 6.33 -10.64
CA TYR A 141 15.35 6.70 -9.92
C TYR A 141 16.55 6.71 -10.85
N SER A 142 16.62 5.78 -11.80
CA SER A 142 17.67 5.72 -12.81
C SER A 142 17.66 6.91 -13.77
N HIS A 143 16.58 7.69 -13.85
CA HIS A 143 16.54 8.94 -14.62
C HIS A 143 17.06 10.15 -13.82
N THR A 144 17.19 10.03 -12.50
CA THR A 144 17.68 11.12 -11.66
C THR A 144 19.22 11.15 -11.60
N PRO A 145 19.85 12.30 -11.29
CA PRO A 145 21.28 12.36 -11.01
C PRO A 145 21.69 11.46 -9.83
N ALA A 146 20.85 11.36 -8.80
CA ALA A 146 21.13 10.55 -7.61
C ALA A 146 21.14 9.04 -7.88
N GLY A 147 20.35 8.58 -8.86
CA GLY A 147 20.31 7.19 -9.33
C GLY A 147 21.18 6.94 -10.55
N ALA A 148 22.13 7.85 -10.85
CA ALA A 148 22.98 7.70 -12.02
C ALA A 148 23.87 6.47 -11.96
N MET A 149 23.95 5.78 -13.10
CA MET A 149 24.83 4.63 -13.31
C MET A 149 25.22 4.55 -14.78
N TYR A 150 26.32 3.86 -15.05
CA TYR A 150 26.97 3.85 -16.36
C TYR A 150 27.31 2.43 -16.79
N THR A 151 27.44 2.24 -18.10
CA THR A 151 27.95 1.03 -18.74
C THR A 151 28.82 1.43 -19.93
N TYR A 152 29.25 0.49 -20.77
CA TYR A 152 30.18 0.77 -21.85
C TYR A 152 29.87 -0.04 -23.13
N ALA A 153 30.43 0.42 -24.24
CA ALA A 153 30.54 -0.35 -25.48
C ALA A 153 31.97 -0.32 -26.01
N TRP A 154 32.27 -1.34 -26.80
CA TRP A 154 33.44 -1.40 -27.66
C TRP A 154 33.13 -0.66 -28.97
N THR A 155 34.04 0.19 -29.43
CA THR A 155 33.88 1.05 -30.62
C THR A 155 35.10 0.92 -31.54
N ASN A 156 35.01 1.47 -32.75
CA ASN A 156 36.08 1.43 -33.75
C ASN A 156 36.51 -0.02 -34.05
N ILE A 157 35.54 -0.91 -34.27
CA ILE A 157 35.75 -2.35 -34.49
C ILE A 157 35.91 -2.65 -35.99
N ALA A 158 35.16 -1.95 -36.84
CA ALA A 158 35.02 -2.21 -38.27
C ALA A 158 36.24 -1.75 -39.09
N ASN A 159 36.89 -0.65 -38.72
CA ASN A 159 38.11 -0.15 -39.38
C ASN A 159 39.35 -1.00 -39.11
N ASP A 160 39.18 -2.10 -38.39
CA ASP A 160 40.19 -2.66 -37.51
C ASP A 160 40.36 -4.19 -37.68
N LEU A 161 39.57 -4.80 -38.55
CA LEU A 161 39.70 -6.20 -38.99
C LEU A 161 39.94 -6.22 -40.50
N GLU A 162 41.07 -6.75 -40.97
CA GLU A 162 41.43 -6.93 -42.40
C GLU A 162 40.53 -7.93 -43.17
N LYS A 163 39.25 -8.08 -42.78
CA LYS A 163 38.29 -8.94 -43.46
C LYS A 163 37.00 -8.17 -43.75
N GLU A 164 36.68 -8.05 -45.04
CA GLU A 164 35.45 -7.52 -45.63
C GLU A 164 34.16 -8.30 -45.25
N VAL A 165 33.98 -8.72 -43.98
CA VAL A 165 32.81 -9.50 -43.54
C VAL A 165 32.03 -8.82 -42.41
N TYR A 166 32.46 -7.65 -41.93
CA TYR A 166 31.80 -6.95 -40.83
C TYR A 166 31.15 -5.65 -41.30
N ALA A 167 30.09 -5.76 -42.11
CA ALA A 167 29.03 -4.75 -42.08
C ALA A 167 28.18 -4.99 -40.82
N LEU A 168 28.76 -4.80 -39.63
CA LEU A 168 27.93 -4.47 -38.48
C LEU A 168 27.27 -3.13 -38.85
N VAL A 169 25.94 -3.08 -38.78
CA VAL A 169 25.16 -1.89 -39.17
C VAL A 169 25.59 -0.64 -38.36
N ASN A 170 26.27 -0.85 -37.22
CA ASN A 170 26.90 0.18 -36.39
C ASN A 170 28.32 -0.29 -35.99
N ASP A 171 29.33 0.60 -36.02
CA ASP A 171 30.73 0.37 -35.63
C ASP A 171 30.92 0.24 -34.09
N GLU A 172 30.00 -0.47 -33.44
CA GLU A 172 29.87 -0.51 -32.00
C GLU A 172 29.32 -1.87 -31.52
N LEU A 173 29.90 -2.39 -30.45
CA LEU A 173 29.42 -3.57 -29.72
C LEU A 173 29.18 -3.18 -28.25
N PRO A 174 27.93 -2.88 -27.87
CA PRO A 174 27.54 -2.65 -26.47
C PRO A 174 27.88 -3.85 -25.58
N CYS A 175 28.26 -3.58 -24.33
CA CYS A 175 28.40 -4.62 -23.32
C CYS A 175 27.04 -5.32 -23.15
N PRO A 176 26.91 -6.62 -23.48
CA PRO A 176 25.60 -7.26 -23.54
C PRO A 176 25.03 -7.53 -22.14
N MET A 177 25.89 -7.52 -21.11
CA MET A 177 25.49 -7.60 -19.70
C MET A 177 25.33 -6.21 -19.06
N ARG A 178 25.59 -5.11 -19.76
CA ARG A 178 25.53 -3.73 -19.22
C ARG A 178 26.37 -3.56 -17.94
N GLU A 179 27.55 -4.16 -17.94
CA GLU A 179 28.45 -4.21 -16.79
C GLU A 179 28.92 -2.82 -16.35
N GLU A 180 29.37 -2.78 -15.11
CA GLU A 180 30.00 -1.62 -14.51
C GLU A 180 31.38 -1.37 -15.18
N PRO A 181 31.73 -0.13 -15.60
CA PRO A 181 32.95 0.12 -16.36
C PRO A 181 34.28 -0.15 -15.65
N LEU A 182 34.37 -0.10 -14.31
CA LEU A 182 35.57 -0.53 -13.56
C LEU A 182 35.86 -2.02 -13.75
N HIS A 183 34.94 -2.84 -14.29
CA HIS A 183 35.25 -4.22 -14.67
C HIS A 183 36.33 -4.31 -15.76
N LEU A 184 36.49 -3.27 -16.59
CA LEU A 184 37.54 -3.15 -17.62
C LEU A 184 38.95 -3.08 -17.01
N ILE A 185 39.05 -2.72 -15.73
CA ILE A 185 40.32 -2.67 -15.01
C ILE A 185 40.70 -4.09 -14.61
N PRO A 186 41.88 -4.58 -15.01
CA PRO A 186 42.25 -5.95 -14.73
C PRO A 186 42.32 -6.23 -13.21
N PRO A 187 41.93 -7.44 -12.74
CA PRO A 187 41.71 -7.71 -11.31
C PRO A 187 42.90 -7.38 -10.41
N ALA A 188 44.12 -7.63 -10.88
CA ALA A 188 45.35 -7.38 -10.11
C ALA A 188 45.59 -5.88 -9.82
N GLN A 189 44.99 -4.98 -10.60
CA GLN A 189 45.17 -3.53 -10.50
C GLN A 189 44.02 -2.85 -9.76
N ARG A 190 42.88 -3.52 -9.57
CA ARG A 190 41.68 -2.92 -8.96
C ARG A 190 41.91 -2.40 -7.55
N ALA A 191 42.64 -3.14 -6.70
CA ALA A 191 42.92 -2.69 -5.34
C ALA A 191 43.68 -1.36 -5.31
N LYS A 192 44.68 -1.21 -6.18
CA LYS A 192 45.45 0.03 -6.34
C LYS A 192 44.59 1.16 -6.89
N LEU A 193 43.77 0.89 -7.91
CA LEU A 193 42.84 1.87 -8.46
C LEU A 193 41.85 2.38 -7.41
N VAL A 194 41.23 1.47 -6.65
CA VAL A 194 40.29 1.84 -5.59
C VAL A 194 40.99 2.71 -4.54
N GLU A 195 42.21 2.38 -4.14
CA GLU A 195 42.99 3.22 -3.23
C GLU A 195 43.22 4.63 -3.79
N GLU A 196 43.58 4.75 -5.08
CA GLU A 196 43.79 6.04 -5.75
C GLU A 196 42.49 6.85 -5.88
N LEU A 197 41.37 6.21 -6.25
CA LEU A 197 40.05 6.85 -6.31
C LEU A 197 39.61 7.34 -4.93
N MET A 198 39.78 6.52 -3.89
CA MET A 198 39.41 6.85 -2.50
C MET A 198 40.19 8.05 -1.94
N ARG A 199 41.40 8.33 -2.41
CA ARG A 199 42.18 9.51 -1.98
C ARG A 199 41.54 10.82 -2.43
N ASN A 200 40.91 10.81 -3.61
CA ASN A 200 40.38 12.00 -4.29
C ASN A 200 38.85 12.04 -4.33
N ILE A 201 38.18 11.15 -3.59
CA ILE A 201 36.72 11.02 -3.58
C ILE A 201 36.04 12.19 -2.85
N SER A 202 34.93 12.67 -3.40
CA SER A 202 34.13 13.74 -2.79
C SER A 202 33.35 13.27 -1.57
N ASP A 203 32.78 12.06 -1.60
CA ASP A 203 32.06 11.43 -0.47
C ASP A 203 32.89 10.32 0.17
N LYS A 204 33.64 10.66 1.22
CA LYS A 204 34.47 9.70 1.98
C LYS A 204 33.68 8.66 2.78
N SER A 205 32.37 8.82 2.91
CA SER A 205 31.52 7.85 3.62
C SER A 205 31.19 6.63 2.78
N TYR A 206 31.35 6.73 1.46
CA TYR A 206 31.06 5.66 0.52
C TYR A 206 32.33 4.91 0.12
N GLN A 207 32.30 3.58 0.26
CA GLN A 207 33.40 2.72 -0.12
C GLN A 207 33.11 2.07 -1.49
N ILE A 208 33.93 2.37 -2.49
CA ILE A 208 33.86 1.73 -3.80
C ILE A 208 34.28 0.27 -3.66
N GLN A 209 33.46 -0.61 -4.23
CA GLN A 209 33.71 -2.04 -4.34
C GLN A 209 33.58 -2.41 -5.82
N VAL A 210 34.54 -3.19 -6.33
CA VAL A 210 34.55 -3.67 -7.72
C VAL A 210 34.52 -5.19 -7.68
N GLU A 211 33.31 -5.74 -7.73
CA GLU A 211 33.04 -7.18 -7.66
C GLU A 211 32.69 -7.75 -9.04
N GLY A 212 33.09 -9.00 -9.31
CA GLY A 212 32.82 -9.68 -10.58
C GLY A 212 33.83 -9.37 -11.70
N ASP A 213 33.74 -10.11 -12.80
CA ASP A 213 34.64 -9.99 -13.95
C ASP A 213 33.91 -9.54 -15.23
N LEU A 214 34.66 -9.27 -16.29
CA LEU A 214 34.10 -9.08 -17.63
C LEU A 214 33.38 -10.34 -18.12
N CYS A 215 32.18 -10.15 -18.66
CA CYS A 215 31.38 -11.15 -19.30
C CYS A 215 32.12 -11.77 -20.51
N PRO A 216 31.72 -12.97 -20.96
CA PRO A 216 32.45 -13.71 -21.99
C PRO A 216 32.67 -12.90 -23.29
N ALA A 217 31.67 -12.13 -23.75
CA ALA A 217 31.78 -11.32 -24.96
C ALA A 217 32.78 -10.15 -24.80
N CYS A 218 32.70 -9.39 -23.71
CA CYS A 218 33.63 -8.29 -23.43
C CYS A 218 35.06 -8.81 -23.18
N ARG A 219 35.20 -9.95 -22.49
CA ARG A 219 36.49 -10.62 -22.28
C ARG A 219 37.12 -11.07 -23.60
N GLN A 220 36.33 -11.55 -24.55
CA GLN A 220 36.79 -11.90 -25.90
C GLN A 220 37.35 -10.66 -26.62
N MET A 221 36.60 -9.55 -26.63
CA MET A 221 37.03 -8.29 -27.24
C MET A 221 38.31 -7.76 -26.61
N TYR A 222 38.35 -7.71 -25.27
CA TYR A 222 39.52 -7.27 -24.51
C TYR A 222 40.77 -8.06 -24.92
N ARG A 223 40.65 -9.40 -25.01
CA ARG A 223 41.76 -10.28 -25.38
C ARG A 223 42.25 -10.05 -26.82
N GLU A 224 41.34 -9.87 -27.77
CA GLU A 224 41.68 -9.66 -29.18
C GLU A 224 42.42 -8.33 -29.37
N LEU A 225 41.90 -7.24 -28.81
CA LEU A 225 42.53 -5.92 -28.86
C LEU A 225 43.88 -5.92 -28.13
N THR A 226 43.97 -6.57 -26.95
CA THR A 226 45.24 -6.71 -26.23
C THR A 226 46.30 -7.43 -27.07
N ARG A 227 45.92 -8.51 -27.78
CA ARG A 227 46.83 -9.22 -28.70
C ARG A 227 47.30 -8.31 -29.82
N ARG A 228 46.37 -7.59 -30.44
CA ARG A 228 46.65 -6.71 -31.57
C ARG A 228 47.63 -5.60 -31.19
N TYR A 229 47.36 -4.94 -30.07
CA TYR A 229 48.19 -3.85 -29.56
C TYR A 229 49.38 -4.34 -28.71
N LYS A 230 49.68 -5.64 -28.76
CA LYS A 230 50.84 -6.26 -28.09
C LYS A 230 50.93 -5.92 -26.60
N GLY A 231 49.78 -5.80 -25.93
CA GLY A 231 49.68 -5.49 -24.51
C GLY A 231 49.58 -4.00 -24.16
N ASP A 232 49.55 -3.09 -25.13
CA ASP A 232 49.35 -1.66 -24.87
C ASP A 232 47.90 -1.38 -24.41
N TRP A 233 47.73 -1.23 -23.10
CA TRP A 233 46.41 -1.11 -22.48
C TRP A 233 45.69 0.20 -22.85
N PHE A 234 46.42 1.31 -23.02
CA PHE A 234 45.80 2.58 -23.39
C PHE A 234 45.12 2.48 -24.76
N LYS A 235 45.80 1.87 -25.74
CA LYS A 235 45.20 1.61 -27.05
C LYS A 235 43.99 0.69 -26.99
N VAL A 236 43.94 -0.26 -26.05
CA VAL A 236 42.73 -1.07 -25.84
C VAL A 236 41.59 -0.22 -25.26
N MET A 237 41.89 0.71 -24.35
CA MET A 237 40.89 1.61 -23.76
C MET A 237 40.40 2.70 -24.71
N ASP A 238 41.17 3.04 -25.77
CA ASP A 238 40.70 3.93 -26.85
C ASP A 238 39.49 3.36 -27.61
N HIS A 239 39.23 2.05 -27.48
CA HIS A 239 38.03 1.39 -28.02
C HIS A 239 36.84 1.44 -27.07
N ILE A 240 36.96 2.03 -25.87
CA ILE A 240 35.88 2.07 -24.88
C ILE A 240 35.15 3.40 -24.93
N LYS A 241 33.83 3.30 -25.11
CA LYS A 241 32.89 4.41 -24.93
C LYS A 241 31.97 4.11 -23.76
N VAL A 242 32.17 4.81 -22.65
CA VAL A 242 31.28 4.75 -21.48
C VAL A 242 30.03 5.56 -21.80
N ARG A 243 28.87 5.08 -21.36
CA ARG A 243 27.58 5.74 -21.55
C ARG A 243 26.72 5.65 -20.30
N ARG A 244 25.79 6.60 -20.18
CA ARG A 244 24.74 6.56 -19.17
C ARG A 244 23.85 5.33 -19.38
N LEU A 245 23.59 4.60 -18.29
CA LEU A 245 22.66 3.48 -18.28
C LEU A 245 21.35 3.91 -17.60
N VAL A 246 20.27 3.89 -18.36
CA VAL A 246 18.90 4.11 -17.88
C VAL A 246 18.18 2.77 -17.85
N LEU A 247 17.52 2.49 -16.74
CA LEU A 247 16.77 1.24 -16.56
C LEU A 247 15.38 1.39 -17.14
N SER A 248 14.86 0.32 -17.75
CA SER A 248 13.52 0.29 -18.33
C SER A 248 12.98 -1.13 -18.38
N GLU A 249 11.79 -1.35 -17.82
CA GLU A 249 11.11 -2.63 -17.93
C GLU A 249 10.68 -2.91 -19.38
N LYS A 250 10.22 -1.87 -20.10
CA LYS A 250 9.73 -2.01 -21.47
C LYS A 250 10.83 -2.32 -22.47
N ASP A 251 11.99 -1.69 -22.31
CA ASP A 251 13.15 -1.92 -23.17
C ASP A 251 14.01 -3.10 -22.69
N ARG A 252 13.56 -3.84 -21.65
CA ARG A 252 14.27 -4.97 -21.04
C ARG A 252 15.70 -4.59 -20.63
N ASN A 253 15.83 -3.45 -19.94
CA ASN A 253 17.08 -2.86 -19.47
C ASN A 253 17.14 -2.80 -17.93
N GLY A 254 17.86 -3.74 -17.32
CA GLY A 254 18.04 -3.89 -15.86
C GLY A 254 16.77 -4.18 -15.06
N ILE A 255 15.66 -4.47 -15.73
CA ILE A 255 14.42 -4.92 -15.10
C ILE A 255 13.93 -6.13 -15.89
N GLY A 256 13.98 -7.31 -15.26
CA GLY A 256 13.51 -8.58 -15.83
C GLY A 256 12.25 -9.09 -15.13
N THR A 257 11.47 -9.90 -15.84
CA THR A 257 10.27 -10.54 -15.28
C THR A 257 10.12 -11.92 -15.89
N PHE A 258 10.19 -12.94 -15.04
CA PHE A 258 9.97 -14.31 -15.42
C PHE A 258 8.62 -14.81 -14.91
N GLN A 259 7.84 -15.41 -15.81
CA GLN A 259 6.55 -16.01 -15.51
C GLN A 259 6.54 -17.49 -15.93
N PRO A 260 6.09 -18.42 -15.07
CA PRO A 260 5.92 -19.82 -15.44
C PRO A 260 4.89 -19.95 -16.56
N LYS A 261 5.25 -20.72 -17.60
CA LYS A 261 4.41 -21.19 -18.69
C LYS A 261 4.27 -22.72 -18.57
N ASP A 262 3.53 -23.35 -19.48
CA ASP A 262 3.43 -24.81 -19.52
C ASP A 262 4.82 -25.47 -19.60
N GLU A 263 5.06 -26.43 -18.71
CA GLU A 263 6.30 -27.20 -18.51
C GLU A 263 6.96 -27.66 -19.82
N LYS A 264 6.16 -28.14 -20.77
CA LYS A 264 6.65 -28.67 -22.05
C LYS A 264 7.28 -27.62 -22.99
N ASN A 265 7.07 -26.33 -22.71
CA ASN A 265 7.46 -25.23 -23.59
C ASN A 265 8.48 -24.28 -22.94
N GLN A 266 9.07 -24.64 -21.80
CA GLN A 266 10.06 -23.80 -21.12
C GLN A 266 11.48 -24.36 -21.28
N ASP A 267 12.45 -23.47 -21.54
CA ASP A 267 13.88 -23.81 -21.59
C ASP A 267 14.68 -22.84 -20.70
N SER A 268 15.69 -23.38 -20.01
CA SER A 268 16.73 -22.66 -19.26
C SER A 268 17.39 -21.49 -20.01
N THR A 269 17.33 -21.51 -21.35
CA THR A 269 17.78 -20.40 -22.21
C THR A 269 16.96 -19.13 -22.01
N GLU A 270 15.69 -19.21 -21.59
CA GLU A 270 14.88 -18.03 -21.21
C GLU A 270 15.48 -17.27 -20.01
N LEU A 271 16.29 -17.93 -19.16
CA LEU A 271 16.98 -17.29 -18.03
C LEU A 271 18.40 -16.84 -18.36
N THR A 272 19.14 -17.61 -19.16
CA THR A 272 20.60 -17.46 -19.30
C THR A 272 21.09 -17.07 -20.70
N GLY A 273 20.18 -16.99 -21.68
CA GLY A 273 20.47 -16.66 -23.08
C GLY A 273 20.74 -17.88 -23.96
N ASP A 274 20.96 -17.64 -25.25
CA ASP A 274 21.14 -18.68 -26.26
C ASP A 274 22.22 -18.38 -27.32
N ILE A 275 22.52 -19.37 -28.16
CA ILE A 275 23.49 -19.22 -29.25
C ILE A 275 22.79 -18.59 -30.46
N ASN A 276 23.35 -17.49 -30.96
CA ASN A 276 22.87 -16.83 -32.16
C ASN A 276 23.51 -17.43 -33.42
N TYR A 277 22.78 -18.34 -34.08
CA TYR A 277 23.25 -18.99 -35.30
C TYR A 277 23.60 -18.02 -36.44
N ARG A 278 22.96 -16.84 -36.51
CA ARG A 278 23.32 -15.82 -37.51
C ARG A 278 24.68 -15.22 -37.22
N LYS A 279 24.98 -14.93 -35.95
CA LYS A 279 26.28 -14.41 -35.53
C LYS A 279 27.40 -15.44 -35.65
N ILE A 280 27.11 -16.75 -35.63
CA ILE A 280 28.13 -17.79 -35.94
C ILE A 280 28.68 -17.61 -37.35
N ALA A 281 27.83 -17.32 -38.34
CA ALA A 281 28.32 -17.08 -39.70
C ALA A 281 29.27 -15.87 -39.80
N ILE A 282 29.12 -14.92 -38.86
CA ILE A 282 29.93 -13.70 -38.79
C ILE A 282 31.24 -13.95 -38.00
N TYR A 283 31.17 -14.62 -36.85
CA TYR A 283 32.34 -14.85 -35.97
C TYR A 283 33.06 -16.18 -36.24
N GLY A 284 32.49 -17.03 -37.09
CA GLY A 284 33.08 -18.29 -37.56
C GLY A 284 32.95 -19.48 -36.60
N SER A 285 32.47 -19.30 -35.36
CA SER A 285 32.33 -20.40 -34.39
C SER A 285 31.26 -20.12 -33.34
N ASP A 286 30.58 -21.16 -32.89
CA ASP A 286 29.69 -21.17 -31.72
C ASP A 286 30.43 -21.10 -30.38
N SER A 287 31.76 -21.20 -30.41
CA SER A 287 32.66 -21.01 -29.26
C SER A 287 33.12 -19.55 -29.11
N ASP A 288 32.77 -18.67 -30.06
CA ASP A 288 32.97 -17.23 -29.91
C ASP A 288 31.83 -16.63 -29.09
N ALA A 289 32.16 -16.06 -27.93
CA ALA A 289 31.17 -15.50 -27.01
C ALA A 289 30.36 -14.34 -27.59
N ARG A 290 30.85 -13.67 -28.64
CA ARG A 290 30.10 -12.62 -29.33
C ARG A 290 28.96 -13.18 -30.19
N ALA A 291 29.00 -14.48 -30.51
CA ALA A 291 27.91 -15.19 -31.16
C ALA A 291 26.82 -15.66 -30.18
N PHE A 292 26.94 -15.38 -28.89
CA PHE A 292 25.91 -15.66 -27.89
C PHE A 292 24.99 -14.44 -27.69
N ASN A 293 23.69 -14.68 -27.52
CA ASN A 293 22.74 -13.68 -27.08
C ASN A 293 22.65 -13.74 -25.55
N PHE A 294 23.07 -12.67 -24.88
CA PHE A 294 22.88 -12.50 -23.45
C PHE A 294 21.56 -11.76 -23.22
N ASP A 295 20.43 -12.41 -23.53
CA ASP A 295 19.09 -11.84 -23.50
C ASP A 295 18.08 -12.65 -22.66
N GLY A 296 18.60 -13.64 -21.90
CA GLY A 296 17.84 -14.29 -20.84
C GLY A 296 17.51 -13.32 -19.71
N GLU A 297 16.50 -13.64 -18.91
CA GLU A 297 15.99 -12.71 -17.90
C GLU A 297 17.04 -12.27 -16.86
N PHE A 298 18.01 -13.13 -16.50
CA PHE A 298 19.14 -12.73 -15.65
C PHE A 298 20.13 -11.79 -16.34
N ASN A 299 20.28 -11.92 -17.67
CA ASN A 299 21.10 -10.99 -18.44
C ASN A 299 20.41 -9.62 -18.55
N VAL A 300 19.11 -9.65 -18.80
CA VAL A 300 18.24 -8.48 -18.93
C VAL A 300 18.19 -7.67 -17.64
N ALA A 301 18.04 -8.33 -16.49
CA ALA A 301 17.88 -7.71 -15.18
C ALA A 301 19.18 -7.21 -14.55
N ASN A 302 20.33 -7.50 -15.15
CA ASN A 302 21.62 -7.09 -14.61
C ASN A 302 21.68 -5.58 -14.32
N ARG A 303 22.29 -5.22 -13.19
CA ARG A 303 22.32 -3.88 -12.57
C ARG A 303 20.99 -3.41 -11.97
N GLY A 304 19.96 -4.26 -11.90
CA GLY A 304 18.67 -3.89 -11.30
C GLY A 304 17.94 -5.03 -10.62
N ILE A 305 16.78 -5.43 -11.14
CA ILE A 305 15.86 -6.34 -10.44
C ILE A 305 15.23 -7.36 -11.38
N ILE A 306 15.11 -8.61 -10.92
CA ILE A 306 14.35 -9.66 -11.58
C ILE A 306 13.18 -10.11 -10.70
N GLU A 307 11.98 -10.12 -11.28
CA GLU A 307 10.76 -10.66 -10.65
C GLU A 307 10.47 -12.09 -11.12
N PHE A 308 10.29 -13.02 -10.19
CA PHE A 308 9.74 -14.36 -10.45
C PHE A 308 8.28 -14.44 -10.01
N ILE A 309 7.37 -14.39 -10.96
CA ILE A 309 5.92 -14.47 -10.73
C ILE A 309 5.56 -15.92 -10.40
N GLU A 310 4.92 -16.17 -9.25
CA GLU A 310 4.55 -17.53 -8.82
C GLU A 310 5.74 -18.49 -8.82
N VAL A 311 6.89 -18.05 -8.28
CA VAL A 311 8.20 -18.76 -8.31
C VAL A 311 8.15 -20.24 -7.88
N LEU A 312 7.19 -20.61 -7.04
CA LEU A 312 7.03 -22.00 -6.59
C LEU A 312 6.30 -22.91 -7.59
N LYS A 313 5.80 -22.38 -8.70
CA LYS A 313 5.27 -23.16 -9.83
C LYS A 313 6.33 -23.48 -10.88
N LEU A 314 7.54 -22.95 -10.72
CA LEU A 314 8.65 -23.24 -11.64
C LEU A 314 9.03 -24.70 -11.57
N GLU A 315 9.48 -25.24 -12.69
CA GLU A 315 10.12 -26.55 -12.70
C GLU A 315 11.42 -26.53 -11.88
N VAL A 316 11.76 -27.70 -11.35
CA VAL A 316 12.94 -27.90 -10.50
C VAL A 316 14.24 -27.46 -11.18
N ALA A 317 14.35 -27.61 -12.51
CA ALA A 317 15.54 -27.21 -13.27
C ALA A 317 15.84 -25.70 -13.15
N PHE A 318 14.83 -24.84 -13.34
CA PHE A 318 14.97 -23.38 -13.23
C PHE A 318 15.32 -22.94 -11.81
N LEU A 319 14.88 -23.70 -10.82
CA LEU A 319 15.17 -23.37 -9.43
C LEU A 319 16.65 -23.60 -9.09
N TYR A 320 17.34 -24.56 -9.72
CA TYR A 320 18.79 -24.67 -9.53
C TYR A 320 19.55 -23.46 -10.09
N ASP A 321 19.14 -22.97 -11.27
CA ASP A 321 19.72 -21.75 -11.85
C ASP A 321 19.45 -20.53 -10.96
N LEU A 322 18.22 -20.39 -10.44
CA LEU A 322 17.85 -19.36 -9.47
C LEU A 322 18.69 -19.39 -8.19
N LEU A 323 18.88 -20.59 -7.65
CA LEU A 323 19.63 -20.78 -6.42
C LEU A 323 21.14 -20.56 -6.63
N GLY A 324 21.68 -20.90 -7.80
CA GLY A 324 23.05 -20.56 -8.19
C GLY A 324 23.24 -19.05 -8.36
N ALA A 325 22.31 -18.41 -9.09
CA ALA A 325 22.29 -16.97 -9.33
C ALA A 325 22.26 -16.17 -8.02
N SER A 326 21.37 -16.52 -7.08
CA SER A 326 21.29 -15.84 -5.79
C SER A 326 22.51 -16.06 -4.90
N GLN A 327 23.09 -17.26 -4.86
CA GLN A 327 24.17 -17.57 -3.93
C GLN A 327 25.54 -17.08 -4.40
N GLU A 328 25.83 -17.31 -5.68
CA GLU A 328 27.15 -17.04 -6.28
C GLU A 328 27.20 -15.68 -6.98
N HIS A 329 26.05 -15.02 -7.16
CA HIS A 329 25.91 -13.85 -8.04
C HIS A 329 26.44 -14.15 -9.45
N LYS A 330 26.17 -15.37 -9.93
CA LYS A 330 26.65 -15.88 -11.22
C LYS A 330 25.61 -16.73 -11.92
N ILE A 331 25.59 -16.60 -13.25
CA ILE A 331 24.85 -17.48 -14.14
C ILE A 331 25.80 -18.28 -15.02
N LYS A 332 25.34 -19.41 -15.56
CA LYS A 332 26.13 -20.27 -16.45
C LYS A 332 25.54 -20.28 -17.86
N PRO A 333 25.96 -19.35 -18.75
CA PRO A 333 25.56 -19.40 -20.14
C PRO A 333 26.05 -20.70 -20.80
N LYS A 334 25.25 -21.25 -21.70
CA LYS A 334 25.56 -22.51 -22.40
C LYS A 334 26.88 -22.38 -23.16
N LYS A 335 27.79 -23.34 -22.99
CA LYS A 335 29.17 -23.39 -23.58
C LYS A 335 30.17 -22.34 -23.08
N PHE A 336 29.77 -21.36 -22.26
CA PHE A 336 30.67 -20.31 -21.78
C PHE A 336 30.97 -20.40 -20.28
N PRO A 337 32.04 -19.75 -19.77
CA PRO A 337 32.30 -19.64 -18.34
C PRO A 337 31.13 -19.00 -17.58
N GLN A 338 31.09 -19.20 -16.26
CA GLN A 338 30.14 -18.47 -15.42
C GLN A 338 30.33 -16.96 -15.60
N THR A 339 29.23 -16.22 -15.58
CA THR A 339 29.17 -14.77 -15.78
C THR A 339 28.56 -14.13 -14.54
N ASP A 340 29.24 -13.12 -14.01
CA ASP A 340 28.76 -12.38 -12.84
C ASP A 340 27.49 -11.57 -13.15
N ILE A 341 26.61 -11.48 -12.16
CA ILE A 341 25.38 -10.69 -12.19
C ILE A 341 25.29 -9.83 -10.93
N ASP A 342 24.75 -8.63 -11.07
CA ASP A 342 24.49 -7.66 -10.01
C ASP A 342 23.00 -7.28 -10.05
N GLU A 343 22.18 -8.02 -9.33
CA GLU A 343 20.73 -7.83 -9.37
C GLU A 343 20.05 -8.30 -8.09
N VAL A 344 18.88 -7.74 -7.83
CA VAL A 344 17.97 -8.20 -6.77
C VAL A 344 17.02 -9.23 -7.34
N ILE A 345 17.02 -10.42 -6.75
CA ILE A 345 16.12 -11.51 -7.12
C ILE A 345 14.93 -11.54 -6.16
N ILE A 346 13.74 -11.24 -6.67
CA ILE A 346 12.49 -11.25 -5.89
C ILE A 346 11.46 -12.16 -6.53
N GLY A 347 10.94 -13.11 -5.76
CA GLY A 347 9.86 -13.99 -6.18
C GLY A 347 8.62 -13.77 -5.32
N HIS A 348 7.44 -14.06 -5.86
CA HIS A 348 6.22 -14.06 -5.06
C HIS A 348 5.42 -15.35 -5.24
N THR A 349 4.79 -15.84 -4.17
CA THR A 349 4.00 -17.06 -4.20
C THR A 349 2.73 -16.95 -3.34
N ASN A 350 1.81 -17.87 -3.55
CA ASN A 350 0.58 -17.98 -2.77
C ASN A 350 0.70 -19.09 -1.70
N GLU A 351 -0.21 -19.06 -0.72
CA GLU A 351 -0.22 -20.03 0.38
C GLU A 351 -0.41 -21.48 -0.10
N PRO A 352 -1.37 -21.81 -0.99
CA PRO A 352 -1.53 -23.18 -1.49
C PRO A 352 -0.25 -23.77 -2.10
N GLU A 353 0.44 -23.05 -2.98
CA GLU A 353 1.68 -23.55 -3.61
C GLU A 353 2.80 -23.70 -2.58
N TYR A 354 2.93 -22.75 -1.65
CA TYR A 354 3.92 -22.85 -0.57
C TYR A 354 3.69 -24.08 0.31
N ARG A 355 2.43 -24.38 0.69
CA ARG A 355 2.11 -25.56 1.51
C ARG A 355 2.35 -26.87 0.77
N LYS A 356 2.03 -26.95 -0.53
CA LYS A 356 2.26 -28.17 -1.33
C LYS A 356 3.71 -28.60 -1.32
N LEU A 357 4.62 -27.63 -1.37
CA LEU A 357 6.04 -27.91 -1.44
C LEU A 357 6.68 -28.06 -0.06
N GLN A 358 6.05 -27.59 1.02
CA GLN A 358 6.66 -27.53 2.36
C GLN A 358 7.18 -28.87 2.90
N ASN A 359 6.62 -30.00 2.45
CA ASN A 359 7.03 -31.35 2.84
C ASN A 359 8.02 -32.02 1.87
N ASN A 360 8.48 -31.30 0.86
CA ASN A 360 9.42 -31.78 -0.15
C ASN A 360 10.86 -31.41 0.28
N GLU A 361 11.82 -32.35 0.21
CA GLU A 361 13.26 -32.09 0.43
C GLU A 361 13.77 -30.93 -0.43
N PHE A 362 13.18 -30.75 -1.62
CA PHE A 362 13.47 -29.62 -2.48
C PHE A 362 13.18 -28.24 -1.82
N MET A 363 12.12 -28.13 -1.00
CA MET A 363 11.86 -26.91 -0.23
C MET A 363 12.86 -26.67 0.87
N GLU A 364 13.57 -27.68 1.35
CA GLU A 364 14.62 -27.50 2.34
C GLU A 364 15.75 -26.65 1.77
N ALA A 365 16.25 -27.00 0.58
CA ALA A 365 17.29 -26.23 -0.13
C ALA A 365 16.82 -24.81 -0.49
N LEU A 366 15.57 -24.67 -0.94
CA LEU A 366 14.99 -23.36 -1.27
C LEU A 366 14.79 -22.50 -0.01
N ARG A 367 14.39 -23.10 1.12
CA ARG A 367 14.13 -22.39 2.39
C ARG A 367 15.40 -21.79 2.97
N ASP A 368 16.52 -22.48 2.90
CA ASP A 368 17.81 -21.94 3.37
C ASP A 368 18.32 -20.80 2.49
N ARG A 369 17.97 -20.83 1.20
CA ARG A 369 18.39 -19.84 0.19
C ARG A 369 17.35 -18.76 -0.10
N THR A 370 16.25 -18.72 0.64
CA THR A 370 15.22 -17.68 0.54
C THR A 370 15.10 -16.89 1.84
N VAL A 371 14.73 -15.62 1.73
CA VAL A 371 14.20 -14.84 2.86
C VAL A 371 12.71 -14.66 2.63
N LYS A 372 11.92 -15.41 3.39
CA LYS A 372 10.46 -15.35 3.34
C LYS A 372 9.96 -14.09 4.04
N ILE A 373 9.12 -13.33 3.34
CA ILE A 373 8.39 -12.18 3.91
C ILE A 373 6.90 -12.44 3.75
N ASP A 374 6.21 -12.52 4.89
CA ASP A 374 4.77 -12.69 4.91
C ASP A 374 4.07 -11.36 4.65
N ILE A 375 3.26 -11.35 3.60
CA ILE A 375 2.43 -10.23 3.15
C ILE A 375 0.96 -10.62 3.37
N PRO A 376 0.42 -10.37 4.58
CA PRO A 376 -0.97 -10.70 4.92
C PRO A 376 -1.94 -9.70 4.26
N TYR A 377 -3.23 -10.02 4.31
CA TYR A 377 -4.26 -9.02 4.10
C TYR A 377 -4.26 -7.96 5.22
N ILE A 378 -4.81 -6.79 4.92
CA ILE A 378 -4.97 -5.71 5.90
C ILE A 378 -5.95 -6.14 7.00
N THR A 379 -5.56 -5.86 8.24
CA THR A 379 -6.31 -6.19 9.47
C THR A 379 -6.86 -4.97 10.20
N LYS A 380 -6.60 -3.76 9.69
CA LYS A 380 -7.16 -2.50 10.19
C LYS A 380 -8.22 -1.98 9.25
N LEU A 381 -9.35 -1.57 9.83
CA LEU A 381 -10.49 -1.08 9.06
C LEU A 381 -10.16 0.20 8.30
N SER A 382 -9.53 1.16 8.97
CA SER A 382 -9.15 2.45 8.39
C SER A 382 -8.20 2.32 7.18
N ASP A 383 -7.30 1.34 7.19
CA ASP A 383 -6.40 1.08 6.06
C ASP A 383 -7.07 0.28 4.94
N GLU A 384 -7.98 -0.64 5.26
CA GLU A 384 -8.76 -1.39 4.26
C GLU A 384 -9.72 -0.46 3.51
N ILE A 385 -10.33 0.51 4.18
CA ILE A 385 -11.20 1.51 3.53
C ILE A 385 -10.46 2.26 2.42
N LYS A 386 -9.21 2.68 2.67
CA LYS A 386 -8.39 3.41 1.69
C LYS A 386 -8.13 2.60 0.42
N VAL A 387 -8.05 1.27 0.52
CA VAL A 387 -7.88 0.39 -0.65
C VAL A 387 -9.04 0.56 -1.62
N TYR A 388 -10.26 0.64 -1.11
CA TYR A 388 -11.48 0.75 -1.92
C TYR A 388 -11.74 2.19 -2.36
N GLU A 389 -11.56 3.18 -1.49
CA GLU A 389 -11.80 4.60 -1.80
C GLU A 389 -10.96 5.12 -2.96
N LYS A 390 -9.80 4.50 -3.20
CA LYS A 390 -8.96 4.80 -4.36
C LYS A 390 -9.69 4.63 -5.70
N ASP A 391 -10.50 3.58 -5.82
CA ASP A 391 -11.21 3.24 -7.06
C ASP A 391 -12.69 3.65 -7.00
N TYR A 392 -13.30 3.64 -5.81
CA TYR A 392 -14.71 3.92 -5.55
C TYR A 392 -14.89 5.27 -4.83
N ASN A 393 -14.67 6.37 -5.57
CA ASN A 393 -14.90 7.72 -5.07
C ASN A 393 -15.68 8.57 -6.08
N ALA A 394 -16.13 9.74 -5.65
CA ALA A 394 -16.94 10.67 -6.46
C ALA A 394 -16.24 11.19 -7.73
N GLN A 395 -14.90 11.12 -7.81
CA GLN A 395 -14.17 11.55 -9.01
C GLN A 395 -14.19 10.48 -10.12
N ARG A 396 -14.06 9.21 -9.73
CA ARG A 396 -14.03 8.06 -10.65
C ARG A 396 -15.42 7.53 -10.98
N ILE A 397 -16.30 7.45 -9.99
CA ILE A 397 -17.66 6.95 -10.17
C ILE A 397 -18.56 8.11 -10.60
N ARG A 398 -18.91 8.14 -11.89
CA ARG A 398 -19.78 9.17 -12.46
C ARG A 398 -21.20 8.64 -12.58
N GLY A 399 -22.18 9.49 -12.28
CA GLY A 399 -23.61 9.19 -12.48
C GLY A 399 -24.27 8.32 -11.40
N LYS A 400 -23.52 7.83 -10.42
CA LYS A 400 -24.08 7.15 -9.23
C LYS A 400 -23.42 7.67 -7.95
N HIS A 401 -24.23 7.93 -6.93
CA HIS A 401 -23.75 8.30 -5.61
C HIS A 401 -23.47 7.04 -4.78
N ILE A 402 -22.30 6.97 -4.13
CA ILE A 402 -22.02 5.94 -3.12
C ILE A 402 -22.43 6.51 -1.77
N ALA A 403 -23.44 5.91 -1.15
CA ALA A 403 -23.93 6.37 0.14
C ALA A 403 -22.83 6.26 1.21
N PRO A 404 -22.83 7.15 2.22
CA PRO A 404 -21.97 7.04 3.39
C PRO A 404 -21.96 5.63 3.98
N HIS A 405 -20.82 5.25 4.55
CA HIS A 405 -20.56 3.94 5.17
C HIS A 405 -20.59 2.72 4.25
N THR A 406 -20.98 2.84 2.97
CA THR A 406 -21.06 1.70 2.04
C THR A 406 -19.72 0.97 1.92
N ILE A 407 -18.64 1.72 1.70
CA ILE A 407 -17.28 1.17 1.62
C ILE A 407 -16.83 0.68 3.00
N ALA A 408 -17.11 1.45 4.06
CA ALA A 408 -16.72 1.10 5.42
C ALA A 408 -17.32 -0.23 5.90
N MET A 409 -18.60 -0.49 5.60
CA MET A 409 -19.26 -1.73 5.97
C MET A 409 -18.71 -2.93 5.19
N ALA A 410 -18.46 -2.76 3.88
CA ALA A 410 -17.84 -3.80 3.07
C ALA A 410 -16.41 -4.13 3.55
N ALA A 411 -15.62 -3.09 3.87
CA ALA A 411 -14.28 -3.22 4.44
C ALA A 411 -14.30 -3.87 5.83
N MET A 412 -15.25 -3.50 6.69
CA MET A 412 -15.41 -4.08 8.02
C MET A 412 -15.68 -5.57 7.93
N TRP A 413 -16.61 -5.97 7.07
CA TRP A 413 -16.88 -7.39 6.85
C TRP A 413 -15.63 -8.12 6.35
N ALA A 414 -14.92 -7.56 5.37
CA ALA A 414 -13.69 -8.15 4.84
C ALA A 414 -12.63 -8.35 5.94
N VAL A 415 -12.36 -7.34 6.76
CA VAL A 415 -11.41 -7.42 7.87
C VAL A 415 -11.84 -8.46 8.90
N LEU A 416 -13.13 -8.50 9.27
CA LEU A 416 -13.63 -9.52 10.22
C LEU A 416 -13.41 -10.95 9.72
N THR A 417 -13.48 -11.20 8.41
CA THR A 417 -13.18 -12.53 7.84
C THR A 417 -11.70 -12.93 7.92
N ARG A 418 -10.80 -11.97 8.19
CA ARG A 418 -9.34 -12.13 8.17
C ARG A 418 -8.71 -12.19 9.56
N LEU A 419 -9.47 -11.80 10.58
CA LEU A 419 -9.05 -11.85 11.97
C LEU A 419 -9.25 -13.26 12.53
N GLU A 420 -8.23 -13.76 13.22
CA GLU A 420 -8.34 -14.96 14.05
C GLU A 420 -9.28 -14.70 15.24
N ILE A 421 -10.08 -15.71 15.57
CA ILE A 421 -10.98 -15.68 16.73
C ILE A 421 -10.15 -15.47 18.00
N PRO A 422 -10.46 -14.47 18.83
CA PRO A 422 -9.74 -14.24 20.08
C PRO A 422 -9.79 -15.48 20.99
N LYS A 423 -8.66 -15.88 21.57
CA LYS A 423 -8.60 -16.96 22.57
C LYS A 423 -9.27 -16.57 23.89
N LYS A 424 -9.32 -15.28 24.20
CA LYS A 424 -9.96 -14.72 25.40
C LYS A 424 -11.49 -14.68 25.19
N ALA A 425 -12.24 -15.45 25.98
CA ALA A 425 -13.70 -15.64 25.82
C ALA A 425 -14.54 -14.35 25.88
N ASN A 426 -14.02 -13.28 26.51
CA ASN A 426 -14.75 -12.03 26.69
C ASN A 426 -14.53 -11.00 25.57
N LEU A 427 -13.78 -11.36 24.51
CA LEU A 427 -13.49 -10.44 23.40
C LEU A 427 -14.15 -10.94 22.11
N THR A 428 -15.04 -10.15 21.53
CA THR A 428 -15.61 -10.43 20.21
C THR A 428 -14.65 -10.03 19.09
N LEU A 429 -14.84 -10.60 17.88
CA LEU A 429 -14.07 -10.21 16.70
C LEU A 429 -14.24 -8.71 16.36
N LEU A 430 -15.44 -8.16 16.51
CA LEU A 430 -15.71 -6.75 16.27
C LEU A 430 -14.95 -5.85 17.28
N GLN A 431 -14.91 -6.24 18.55
CA GLN A 431 -14.12 -5.52 19.55
C GLN A 431 -12.61 -5.62 19.25
N LYS A 432 -12.13 -6.80 18.84
CA LYS A 432 -10.74 -6.97 18.38
C LYS A 432 -10.40 -6.07 17.18
N LEU A 433 -11.28 -6.01 16.18
CA LEU A 433 -11.16 -5.10 15.05
C LEU A 433 -11.06 -3.64 15.51
N LYS A 434 -11.95 -3.21 16.40
CA LYS A 434 -11.95 -1.85 16.95
C LYS A 434 -10.65 -1.53 17.69
N LEU A 435 -10.12 -2.46 18.48
CA LEU A 435 -8.82 -2.31 19.17
C LEU A 435 -7.66 -2.17 18.18
N TYR A 436 -7.64 -2.96 17.10
CA TYR A 436 -6.60 -2.88 16.06
C TYR A 436 -6.66 -1.57 15.28
N ASP A 437 -7.86 -1.03 15.11
CA ASP A 437 -8.10 0.27 14.48
C ASP A 437 -7.88 1.46 15.46
N GLY A 438 -7.31 1.20 16.64
CA GLY A 438 -6.89 2.23 17.60
C GLY A 438 -7.99 2.70 18.57
N LYS A 439 -9.18 2.09 18.58
CA LYS A 439 -10.23 2.44 19.55
C LYS A 439 -9.89 1.87 20.92
N THR A 440 -10.16 2.63 21.98
CA THR A 440 -10.01 2.17 23.37
C THR A 440 -11.27 1.41 23.82
N LEU A 441 -11.09 0.27 24.50
CA LEU A 441 -12.16 -0.47 25.16
C LEU A 441 -11.85 -0.61 26.66
N ALA A 442 -12.88 -0.56 27.50
CA ALA A 442 -12.73 -0.75 28.94
C ALA A 442 -12.11 -2.11 29.24
N GLY A 443 -11.09 -2.12 30.11
CA GLY A 443 -10.35 -3.34 30.48
C GLY A 443 -9.25 -3.76 29.49
N TYR A 444 -9.04 -3.00 28.40
CA TYR A 444 -7.97 -3.28 27.43
C TYR A 444 -7.00 -2.11 27.36
N THR A 445 -5.70 -2.44 27.35
CA THR A 445 -4.61 -1.47 27.21
C THR A 445 -3.87 -1.70 25.89
N GLU A 446 -3.00 -0.77 25.50
CA GLU A 446 -2.12 -0.97 24.34
C GLU A 446 -1.26 -2.23 24.45
N ASP A 447 -0.82 -2.60 25.66
CA ASP A 447 -0.06 -3.81 25.90
C ASP A 447 -0.92 -5.06 25.64
N SER A 448 -2.21 -5.01 26.01
CA SER A 448 -3.17 -6.07 25.70
C SER A 448 -3.35 -6.26 24.19
N VAL A 449 -3.35 -5.18 23.39
CA VAL A 449 -3.44 -5.27 21.93
C VAL A 449 -2.18 -5.88 21.34
N LYS A 450 -1.00 -5.51 21.86
CA LYS A 450 0.28 -6.08 21.45
C LYS A 450 0.37 -7.58 21.75
N GLU A 451 -0.20 -8.05 22.86
CA GLU A 451 -0.34 -9.47 23.16
C GLU A 451 -1.26 -10.19 22.17
N LEU A 452 -2.43 -9.62 21.88
CA LEU A 452 -3.37 -10.18 20.90
C LEU A 452 -2.72 -10.37 19.51
N GLN A 453 -1.95 -9.37 19.06
CA GLN A 453 -1.20 -9.45 17.80
C GLN A 453 -0.10 -10.51 17.81
N LYS A 454 0.50 -10.80 18.97
CA LYS A 454 1.53 -11.86 19.10
C LYS A 454 0.91 -13.25 19.17
N GLU A 455 -0.27 -13.38 19.76
CA GLU A 455 -1.00 -14.65 19.87
C GLU A 455 -1.56 -15.13 18.53
N ALA A 456 -1.89 -14.19 17.63
CA ALA A 456 -2.40 -14.46 16.30
C ALA A 456 -1.25 -14.65 15.31
N SER A 457 -1.07 -15.88 14.83
CA SER A 457 0.11 -16.31 14.07
C SER A 457 -0.06 -16.23 12.56
N ARG A 458 -1.30 -16.34 12.10
CA ARG A 458 -1.74 -16.39 10.70
C ARG A 458 -2.80 -15.32 10.42
N GLU A 459 -2.84 -14.28 11.24
CA GLU A 459 -3.76 -13.16 11.09
C GLU A 459 -3.60 -12.52 9.70
N GLY A 460 -4.70 -12.36 8.96
CA GLY A 460 -4.68 -11.84 7.60
C GLY A 460 -4.14 -12.81 6.52
N MET A 461 -3.70 -14.01 6.87
CA MET A 461 -3.26 -15.02 5.88
C MET A 461 -4.43 -15.79 5.27
N ASP A 462 -5.58 -15.76 5.93
CA ASP A 462 -6.83 -16.40 5.53
C ASP A 462 -7.96 -15.33 5.48
N GLY A 463 -9.10 -15.66 4.87
CA GLY A 463 -10.25 -14.78 4.75
C GLY A 463 -10.52 -14.28 3.33
N ILE A 464 -11.42 -13.30 3.20
CA ILE A 464 -11.90 -12.77 1.92
C ILE A 464 -10.90 -11.76 1.33
N SER A 465 -10.55 -11.98 0.06
CA SER A 465 -9.63 -11.09 -0.66
C SER A 465 -10.24 -9.71 -0.94
N PRO A 466 -9.43 -8.63 -1.00
CA PRO A 466 -9.92 -7.32 -1.43
C PRO A 466 -10.54 -7.35 -2.83
N ARG A 467 -10.00 -8.18 -3.75
CA ARG A 467 -10.54 -8.34 -5.11
C ARG A 467 -11.99 -8.80 -5.13
N TYR A 468 -12.37 -9.68 -4.21
CA TYR A 468 -13.75 -10.13 -4.10
C TYR A 468 -14.68 -8.99 -3.68
N ILE A 469 -14.25 -8.15 -2.73
CA ILE A 469 -15.03 -6.98 -2.29
C ILE A 469 -15.19 -5.97 -3.43
N GLN A 470 -14.10 -5.68 -4.16
CA GLN A 470 -14.13 -4.82 -5.34
C GLN A 470 -15.10 -5.33 -6.42
N ASP A 471 -15.08 -6.64 -6.70
CA ASP A 471 -16.04 -7.28 -7.61
C ASP A 471 -17.49 -7.03 -7.17
N LYS A 472 -17.80 -7.22 -5.88
CA LYS A 472 -19.18 -7.03 -5.38
C LYS A 472 -19.63 -5.58 -5.32
N ILE A 473 -18.73 -4.65 -4.99
CA ILE A 473 -19.02 -3.21 -5.11
C ILE A 473 -19.29 -2.85 -6.58
N SER A 474 -18.50 -3.38 -7.51
CA SER A 474 -18.67 -3.12 -8.95
C SER A 474 -19.98 -3.69 -9.47
N ASN A 475 -20.37 -4.91 -9.07
CA ASN A 475 -21.66 -5.50 -9.44
C ASN A 475 -22.84 -4.66 -8.91
N ALA A 476 -22.76 -4.18 -7.67
CA ALA A 476 -23.76 -3.26 -7.12
C ALA A 476 -23.80 -1.93 -7.90
N LEU A 477 -22.65 -1.38 -8.30
CA LEU A 477 -22.60 -0.16 -9.11
C LEU A 477 -23.18 -0.34 -10.51
N VAL A 478 -23.05 -1.51 -11.14
CA VAL A 478 -23.56 -1.76 -12.50
C VAL A 478 -25.03 -2.16 -12.51
N ASN A 479 -25.58 -2.68 -11.41
CA ASN A 479 -26.97 -3.10 -11.35
C ASN A 479 -27.94 -1.92 -11.62
N GLU A 480 -28.72 -2.05 -12.71
CA GLU A 480 -29.67 -1.03 -13.17
C GLU A 480 -30.87 -0.86 -12.23
N GLN A 481 -31.17 -1.88 -11.41
CA GLN A 481 -32.22 -1.81 -10.40
C GLN A 481 -31.88 -0.80 -9.30
N PHE A 482 -30.60 -0.48 -9.11
CA PHE A 482 -30.12 0.51 -8.15
C PHE A 482 -29.98 1.86 -8.85
N ALA A 483 -31.12 2.51 -9.08
CA ALA A 483 -31.19 3.82 -9.71
C ALA A 483 -30.64 4.92 -8.78
N GLY A 484 -29.68 5.71 -9.29
CA GLY A 484 -29.19 6.94 -8.66
C GLY A 484 -28.14 6.77 -7.55
N CYS A 485 -28.24 5.76 -6.70
CA CYS A 485 -27.29 5.54 -5.60
C CYS A 485 -27.08 4.07 -5.22
N VAL A 486 -25.92 3.78 -4.63
CA VAL A 486 -25.60 2.48 -4.03
C VAL A 486 -25.43 2.66 -2.52
N ASN A 487 -26.19 1.88 -1.74
CA ASN A 487 -26.18 1.93 -0.28
C ASN A 487 -25.50 0.68 0.34
N PRO A 488 -25.23 0.68 1.65
CA PRO A 488 -24.54 -0.44 2.31
C PRO A 488 -25.26 -1.78 2.17
N PHE A 489 -26.60 -1.81 2.23
CA PHE A 489 -27.37 -3.05 2.10
C PHE A 489 -27.25 -3.68 0.72
N MET A 490 -27.25 -2.86 -0.34
CA MET A 490 -27.06 -3.36 -1.71
C MET A 490 -25.73 -4.11 -1.85
N VAL A 491 -24.64 -3.54 -1.32
CA VAL A 491 -23.33 -4.18 -1.35
C VAL A 491 -23.27 -5.40 -0.43
N LEU A 492 -23.81 -5.32 0.78
CA LEU A 492 -23.84 -6.46 1.72
C LEU A 492 -24.66 -7.64 1.18
N ASN A 493 -25.74 -7.38 0.43
CA ASN A 493 -26.54 -8.42 -0.22
C ASN A 493 -25.78 -9.07 -1.40
N GLU A 494 -25.03 -8.29 -2.17
CA GLU A 494 -24.13 -8.81 -3.22
C GLU A 494 -22.98 -9.65 -2.63
N LEU A 495 -22.45 -9.25 -1.48
CA LEU A 495 -21.47 -10.04 -0.73
C LEU A 495 -22.11 -11.36 -0.26
N GLU A 496 -23.30 -11.32 0.31
CA GLU A 496 -24.01 -12.50 0.81
C GLU A 496 -24.37 -13.49 -0.30
N SER A 497 -24.91 -13.00 -1.42
CA SER A 497 -25.30 -13.81 -2.58
C SER A 497 -24.08 -14.48 -3.20
N GLY A 498 -22.96 -13.74 -3.31
CA GLY A 498 -21.71 -14.20 -3.88
C GLY A 498 -21.03 -15.32 -3.08
N LEU A 499 -21.33 -15.50 -1.79
CA LEU A 499 -20.72 -16.56 -0.96
C LEU A 499 -21.02 -17.98 -1.47
N ARG A 500 -22.17 -18.17 -2.16
CA ARG A 500 -22.58 -19.49 -2.67
C ARG A 500 -21.66 -20.01 -3.78
N HIS A 501 -21.10 -19.11 -4.58
CA HIS A 501 -20.30 -19.44 -5.76
C HIS A 501 -18.79 -19.14 -5.55
N HIS A 502 -18.38 -18.81 -4.34
CA HIS A 502 -17.00 -18.43 -4.05
C HIS A 502 -16.07 -19.67 -4.05
N SER A 503 -15.21 -19.79 -5.05
CA SER A 503 -14.32 -20.94 -5.28
C SER A 503 -13.34 -21.25 -4.13
N LEU A 504 -12.88 -20.22 -3.41
CA LEU A 504 -11.95 -20.40 -2.28
C LEU A 504 -12.62 -20.79 -0.94
N ILE A 505 -13.95 -20.76 -0.83
CA ILE A 505 -14.66 -21.13 0.41
C ILE A 505 -15.01 -22.62 0.33
N LYS A 506 -14.28 -23.43 1.10
CA LYS A 506 -14.30 -24.89 0.97
C LYS A 506 -15.33 -25.58 1.86
N SER A 507 -15.73 -24.98 2.98
CA SER A 507 -16.65 -25.60 3.95
C SER A 507 -17.94 -24.79 4.17
N ASP A 508 -19.02 -25.50 4.48
CA ASP A 508 -20.30 -24.88 4.82
C ASP A 508 -20.24 -24.17 6.18
N GLU A 509 -19.41 -24.64 7.11
CA GLU A 509 -19.14 -23.97 8.38
C GLU A 509 -18.52 -22.59 8.15
N GLN A 510 -17.54 -22.49 7.24
CA GLN A 510 -16.91 -21.20 6.91
C GLN A 510 -17.92 -20.25 6.25
N ARG A 511 -18.77 -20.75 5.35
CA ARG A 511 -19.86 -19.96 4.74
C ARG A 511 -20.83 -19.44 5.81
N LYS A 512 -21.22 -20.30 6.75
CA LYS A 512 -22.11 -19.93 7.86
C LYS A 512 -21.48 -18.84 8.71
N GLY A 513 -20.22 -19.01 9.12
CA GLY A 513 -19.49 -17.99 9.90
C GLY A 513 -19.40 -16.64 9.17
N PHE A 514 -19.14 -16.63 7.87
CA PHE A 514 -19.12 -15.39 7.09
C PHE A 514 -20.49 -14.70 6.98
N ARG A 515 -21.59 -15.46 6.93
CA ARG A 515 -22.95 -14.88 7.02
C ARG A 515 -23.25 -14.32 8.39
N GLU A 516 -22.82 -14.98 9.46
CA GLU A 516 -22.95 -14.45 10.83
C GLU A 516 -22.19 -13.14 10.98
N LEU A 517 -20.99 -13.02 10.38
CA LEU A 517 -20.25 -11.76 10.34
C LEU A 517 -20.97 -10.66 9.54
N LEU A 518 -21.72 -10.99 8.48
CA LEU A 518 -22.56 -9.99 7.79
C LEU A 518 -23.65 -9.46 8.73
N ALA A 519 -24.26 -10.31 9.56
CA ALA A 519 -25.25 -9.87 10.54
C ALA A 519 -24.65 -8.92 11.58
N VAL A 520 -23.42 -9.20 12.04
CA VAL A 520 -22.68 -8.30 12.95
C VAL A 520 -22.44 -6.93 12.31
N VAL A 521 -22.03 -6.89 11.04
CA VAL A 521 -21.80 -5.63 10.31
C VAL A 521 -23.12 -4.87 10.07
N LYS A 522 -24.21 -5.58 9.74
CA LYS A 522 -25.55 -4.97 9.62
C LYS A 522 -25.98 -4.32 10.94
N HIS A 523 -25.74 -4.97 12.08
CA HIS A 523 -26.03 -4.38 13.40
C HIS A 523 -25.17 -3.16 13.71
N GLU A 524 -23.86 -3.20 13.44
CA GLU A 524 -22.98 -2.02 13.63
C GLU A 524 -23.43 -0.85 12.75
N TYR A 525 -23.86 -1.12 11.51
CA TYR A 525 -24.44 -0.09 10.65
C TYR A 525 -25.75 0.48 11.22
N GLU A 526 -26.65 -0.36 11.73
CA GLU A 526 -27.88 0.08 12.38
C GLU A 526 -27.61 1.06 13.53
N ASP A 527 -26.66 0.73 14.40
CA ASP A 527 -26.30 1.60 15.53
C ASP A 527 -25.69 2.91 15.04
N MET A 528 -24.89 2.87 13.97
CA MET A 528 -24.31 4.06 13.35
C MET A 528 -25.40 4.99 12.82
N VAL A 529 -26.30 4.51 11.96
CA VAL A 529 -27.35 5.36 11.37
C VAL A 529 -28.39 5.83 12.39
N LYS A 530 -28.70 5.04 13.43
CA LYS A 530 -29.53 5.50 14.55
C LYS A 530 -28.91 6.72 15.21
N ASN A 531 -27.61 6.66 15.55
CA ASN A 531 -26.91 7.77 16.17
C ASN A 531 -26.85 9.00 15.25
N GLU A 532 -26.65 8.83 13.95
CA GLU A 532 -26.61 9.93 12.99
C GLU A 532 -27.97 10.62 12.82
N VAL A 533 -29.05 9.85 12.72
CA VAL A 533 -30.42 10.37 12.64
C VAL A 533 -30.81 11.05 13.95
N GLN A 534 -30.50 10.45 15.11
CA GLN A 534 -30.71 11.06 16.42
C GLN A 534 -30.00 12.42 16.51
N ARG A 535 -28.73 12.50 16.11
CA ARG A 535 -27.98 13.76 16.06
C ARG A 535 -28.58 14.75 15.07
N ALA A 536 -28.99 14.31 13.88
CA ALA A 536 -29.60 15.19 12.89
C ALA A 536 -30.92 15.80 13.38
N ILE A 537 -31.69 15.08 14.20
CA ILE A 537 -32.90 15.56 14.85
C ILE A 537 -32.57 16.51 16.01
N SER A 538 -31.63 16.11 16.88
CA SER A 538 -31.24 16.87 18.07
C SER A 538 -30.33 18.07 17.79
N ALA A 539 -29.83 18.27 16.56
CA ALA A 539 -28.99 19.40 16.13
C ALA A 539 -29.68 20.79 16.18
N ASP A 540 -30.81 20.91 16.87
CA ASP A 540 -31.37 22.19 17.27
C ASP A 540 -30.61 22.71 18.51
N GLU A 541 -29.55 23.47 18.25
CA GLU A 541 -28.66 24.00 19.29
C GLU A 541 -29.42 24.87 20.31
N GLU A 542 -30.45 25.61 19.87
CA GLU A 542 -31.27 26.43 20.78
C GLU A 542 -32.11 25.55 21.71
N ALA A 543 -32.60 24.41 21.24
CA ALA A 543 -33.34 23.48 22.06
C ALA A 543 -32.44 22.75 23.08
N ILE A 544 -31.24 22.30 22.67
CA ILE A 544 -30.26 21.71 23.60
C ILE A 544 -29.84 22.75 24.65
N SER A 545 -29.56 23.98 24.24
CA SER A 545 -29.16 25.05 25.17
C SER A 545 -30.26 25.36 26.20
N ARG A 546 -31.53 25.38 25.77
CA ARG A 546 -32.67 25.55 26.68
C ARG A 546 -32.83 24.37 27.65
N LEU A 547 -32.73 23.14 27.15
CA LEU A 547 -32.82 21.93 27.98
C LEU A 547 -31.67 21.89 29.01
N CYS A 548 -30.45 22.24 28.58
CA CYS A 548 -29.29 22.31 29.45
C CYS A 548 -29.44 23.39 30.52
N SER A 549 -29.90 24.58 30.15
CA SER A 549 -30.12 25.67 31.10
C SER A 549 -31.13 25.26 32.17
N ASN A 550 -32.25 24.67 31.76
CA ASN A 550 -33.26 24.15 32.69
C ASN A 550 -32.69 23.03 33.57
N TYR A 551 -31.89 22.11 33.04
CA TYR A 551 -31.24 21.07 33.82
C TYR A 551 -30.31 21.67 34.89
N ILE A 552 -29.44 22.61 34.50
CA ILE A 552 -28.47 23.24 35.41
C ILE A 552 -29.17 24.06 36.48
N ASP A 553 -30.22 24.81 36.14
CA ASP A 553 -31.01 25.57 37.12
C ASP A 553 -31.58 24.64 38.21
N ASN A 554 -32.10 23.47 37.81
CA ASN A 554 -32.62 22.46 38.74
C ASN A 554 -31.50 21.77 39.54
N VAL A 555 -30.37 21.43 38.92
CA VAL A 555 -29.22 20.81 39.60
C VAL A 555 -28.62 21.77 40.63
N LYS A 556 -28.50 23.05 40.29
CA LYS A 556 -28.04 24.10 41.22
C LYS A 556 -28.97 24.21 42.42
N ALA A 557 -30.27 24.34 42.17
CA ALA A 557 -31.27 24.41 43.23
C ALA A 557 -31.25 23.17 44.14
N TYR A 558 -31.17 21.98 43.55
CA TYR A 558 -31.08 20.72 44.30
C TYR A 558 -29.84 20.61 45.18
N THR A 559 -28.66 20.96 44.64
CA THR A 559 -27.39 20.86 45.38
C THR A 559 -27.24 21.93 46.45
N GLN A 560 -27.80 23.12 46.23
CA GLN A 560 -27.75 24.25 47.17
C GLN A 560 -28.94 24.30 48.14
N LYS A 561 -29.93 23.41 48.00
CA LYS A 561 -31.21 23.43 48.72
C LYS A 561 -31.95 24.77 48.54
N GLU A 562 -31.88 25.31 47.33
CA GLU A 562 -32.58 26.51 46.91
C GLU A 562 -33.81 26.13 46.07
N ARG A 563 -34.66 27.12 45.77
CA ARG A 563 -35.85 26.95 44.92
C ARG A 563 -35.58 27.50 43.52
N VAL A 564 -36.19 26.90 42.50
CA VAL A 564 -36.09 27.36 41.11
C VAL A 564 -37.21 28.35 40.84
N LYS A 565 -36.88 29.52 40.29
CA LYS A 565 -37.89 30.52 39.92
C LYS A 565 -38.55 30.14 38.60
N ASN A 566 -39.85 29.87 38.64
CA ASN A 566 -40.61 29.55 37.44
C ASN A 566 -40.74 30.78 36.54
N LYS A 567 -40.28 30.68 35.29
CA LYS A 567 -40.23 31.79 34.33
C LYS A 567 -41.60 32.30 33.90
N TYR A 568 -42.67 31.52 34.08
CA TYR A 568 -44.03 31.86 33.67
C TYR A 568 -44.89 32.39 34.82
N THR A 569 -44.77 31.81 36.01
CA THR A 569 -45.56 32.20 37.19
C THR A 569 -44.81 33.18 38.11
N GLY A 570 -43.48 33.25 37.98
CA GLY A 570 -42.61 34.04 38.85
C GLY A 570 -42.46 33.49 40.27
N GLN A 571 -43.09 32.35 40.58
CA GLN A 571 -43.08 31.71 41.89
C GLN A 571 -41.86 30.79 42.08
N ASP A 572 -41.46 30.63 43.33
CA ASP A 572 -40.36 29.74 43.71
C ASP A 572 -40.85 28.31 43.90
N GLU A 573 -40.41 27.41 43.03
CA GLU A 573 -40.77 25.99 43.00
C GLU A 573 -39.61 25.11 43.49
N GLU A 574 -39.93 23.93 44.01
CA GLU A 574 -38.91 22.94 44.33
C GLU A 574 -38.25 22.40 43.04
N PRO A 575 -36.96 22.04 43.06
CA PRO A 575 -36.27 21.52 41.89
C PRO A 575 -36.95 20.26 41.34
N ASP A 576 -37.16 20.24 40.02
CA ASP A 576 -37.82 19.13 39.31
C ASP A 576 -36.88 17.94 39.18
N GLU A 577 -36.94 17.07 40.17
CA GLU A 577 -36.14 15.85 40.19
C GLU A 577 -36.53 14.87 39.09
N ARG A 578 -37.79 14.89 38.60
CA ARG A 578 -38.23 14.03 37.49
C ARG A 578 -37.55 14.46 36.19
N LEU A 579 -37.49 15.77 35.92
CA LEU A 579 -36.77 16.30 34.77
C LEU A 579 -35.29 15.90 34.82
N MET A 580 -34.63 16.12 35.97
CA MET A 580 -33.22 15.77 36.12
C MET A 580 -32.97 14.27 35.90
N ARG A 581 -33.80 13.40 36.49
CA ARG A 581 -33.70 11.94 36.30
C ARG A 581 -33.91 11.52 34.85
N SER A 582 -34.88 12.13 34.16
CA SER A 582 -35.16 11.83 32.75
C SER A 582 -33.98 12.10 31.81
N ILE A 583 -33.04 12.98 32.20
CA ILE A 583 -31.79 13.24 31.47
C ILE A 583 -30.69 12.28 31.96
N GLU A 584 -30.51 12.16 33.28
CA GLU A 584 -29.46 11.35 33.91
C GLU A 584 -29.55 9.86 33.54
N GLU A 585 -30.76 9.33 33.39
CA GLU A 585 -31.00 7.93 33.01
C GLU A 585 -30.61 7.63 31.56
N LYS A 586 -30.54 8.64 30.67
CA LYS A 586 -30.13 8.43 29.26
C LYS A 586 -28.66 8.04 29.10
N ILE A 587 -27.85 8.24 30.14
CA ILE A 587 -26.45 7.83 30.19
C ILE A 587 -26.21 6.84 31.33
N ASP A 588 -27.24 6.06 31.66
CA ASP A 588 -27.21 4.94 32.61
C ASP A 588 -26.73 5.35 34.02
N ILE A 589 -27.08 6.55 34.50
CA ILE A 589 -26.79 6.92 35.89
C ILE A 589 -27.81 6.26 36.83
N PRO A 590 -27.40 5.28 37.66
CA PRO A 590 -28.32 4.63 38.59
C PRO A 590 -28.77 5.61 39.68
N GLU A 591 -29.96 5.35 40.24
CA GLU A 591 -30.56 6.16 41.32
C GLU A 591 -29.57 6.42 42.47
N SER A 592 -28.80 5.41 42.86
CA SER A 592 -27.82 5.48 43.95
C SER A 592 -26.66 6.46 43.69
N ARG A 593 -26.44 6.88 42.44
CA ARG A 593 -25.35 7.78 42.03
C ARG A 593 -25.82 9.15 41.53
N LYS A 594 -27.12 9.46 41.64
CA LYS A 594 -27.66 10.74 41.15
C LYS A 594 -27.01 11.93 41.84
N ASP A 595 -26.80 11.84 43.16
CA ASP A 595 -26.21 12.93 43.95
C ASP A 595 -24.74 13.18 43.59
N ASP A 596 -23.98 12.11 43.35
CA ASP A 596 -22.58 12.21 42.94
C ASP A 596 -22.45 12.90 41.59
N PHE A 597 -23.28 12.49 40.62
CA PHE A 597 -23.26 13.06 39.27
C PHE A 597 -23.65 14.54 39.29
N ARG A 598 -24.70 14.91 40.02
CA ARG A 598 -25.14 16.31 40.18
C ARG A 598 -24.04 17.19 40.79
N ARG A 599 -23.35 16.70 41.83
CA ARG A 599 -22.20 17.39 42.44
C ARG A 599 -21.02 17.50 41.49
N GLU A 600 -20.72 16.44 40.73
CA GLU A 600 -19.67 16.45 39.70
C GLU A 600 -19.89 17.56 38.67
N ILE A 601 -21.12 17.71 38.17
CA ILE A 601 -21.49 18.78 37.23
C ILE A 601 -21.33 20.17 37.88
N MET A 602 -21.81 20.37 39.11
CA MET A 602 -21.66 21.66 39.80
C MET A 602 -20.20 22.02 40.11
N ASN A 603 -19.39 21.03 40.50
CA ASN A 603 -17.96 21.22 40.73
C ASN A 603 -17.25 21.59 39.42
N TYR A 604 -17.61 20.96 38.31
CA TYR A 604 -17.08 21.27 36.99
C TYR A 604 -17.42 22.70 36.55
N ILE A 605 -18.67 23.13 36.74
CA ILE A 605 -19.12 24.51 36.48
C ILE A 605 -18.36 25.50 37.38
N GLY A 606 -18.20 25.17 38.66
CA GLY A 606 -17.47 25.99 39.63
C GLY A 606 -16.00 26.17 39.27
N ALA A 607 -15.32 25.10 38.85
CA ALA A 607 -13.94 25.13 38.41
C ALA A 607 -13.75 26.05 37.19
N LEU A 608 -14.64 25.95 36.19
CA LEU A 608 -14.62 26.85 35.02
C LEU A 608 -14.83 28.32 35.41
N ALA A 609 -15.73 28.60 36.35
CA ALA A 609 -15.99 29.96 36.81
C ALA A 609 -14.78 30.57 37.54
N ILE A 610 -14.02 29.78 38.32
CA ILE A 610 -12.77 30.22 38.97
C ILE A 610 -11.70 30.58 37.93
N GLU A 611 -11.65 29.85 36.81
CA GLU A 611 -10.76 30.15 35.68
C GLU A 611 -11.27 31.30 34.78
N GLY A 612 -12.38 31.96 35.13
CA GLY A 612 -12.99 33.03 34.33
C GLY A 612 -13.65 32.55 33.03
N LYS A 613 -13.93 31.26 32.90
CA LYS A 613 -14.58 30.64 31.72
C LYS A 613 -16.06 30.41 31.98
N SER A 614 -16.87 30.62 30.95
CA SER A 614 -18.30 30.28 30.98
C SER A 614 -18.53 28.80 30.71
N PHE A 615 -19.45 28.18 31.43
CA PHE A 615 -19.86 26.81 31.16
C PHE A 615 -20.54 26.69 29.79
N ASN A 616 -20.15 25.67 29.02
CA ASN A 616 -20.80 25.30 27.77
C ASN A 616 -21.04 23.80 27.80
N TYR A 617 -22.26 23.35 27.50
CA TYR A 617 -22.63 21.95 27.52
C TYR A 617 -21.73 21.05 26.67
N ARG A 618 -21.12 21.59 25.60
CA ARG A 618 -20.17 20.86 24.73
C ARG A 618 -18.85 20.51 25.41
N THR A 619 -18.51 21.18 26.51
CA THR A 619 -17.27 20.92 27.26
C THR A 619 -17.34 19.66 28.12
N ASN A 620 -18.54 19.10 28.33
CA ASN A 620 -18.76 17.84 29.03
C ASN A 620 -19.47 16.84 28.10
N GLU A 621 -18.73 15.88 27.55
CA GLU A 621 -19.27 14.90 26.60
C GLU A 621 -20.41 14.05 27.18
N ARG A 622 -20.34 13.68 28.47
CA ARG A 622 -21.38 12.85 29.11
C ARG A 622 -22.70 13.59 29.20
N LEU A 623 -22.67 14.83 29.69
CA LEU A 623 -23.86 15.68 29.79
C LEU A 623 -24.39 16.03 28.40
N TYR A 624 -23.52 16.35 27.45
CA TYR A 624 -23.94 16.63 26.07
C TYR A 624 -24.69 15.45 25.46
N LYS A 625 -24.17 14.23 25.60
CA LYS A 625 -24.83 13.01 25.12
C LYS A 625 -26.17 12.75 25.80
N ALA A 626 -26.27 12.97 27.11
CA ALA A 626 -27.53 12.84 27.86
C ALA A 626 -28.61 13.80 27.33
N LEU A 627 -28.23 15.06 27.08
CA LEU A 627 -29.11 16.08 26.53
C LEU A 627 -29.54 15.76 25.10
N GLU A 628 -28.63 15.28 24.23
CA GLU A 628 -28.97 14.85 22.87
C GLU A 628 -30.01 13.72 22.87
N LEU A 629 -29.83 12.72 23.74
CA LEU A 629 -30.74 11.57 23.86
C LEU A 629 -32.10 11.98 24.43
N LYS A 630 -32.12 12.87 25.43
CA LYS A 630 -33.38 13.37 25.98
C LYS A 630 -34.14 14.23 24.98
N LEU A 631 -33.46 15.15 24.31
CA LEU A 631 -34.10 15.99 23.29
C LEU A 631 -34.64 15.15 22.12
N PHE A 632 -33.94 14.07 21.74
CA PHE A 632 -34.42 13.13 20.74
C PHE A 632 -35.70 12.45 21.20
N GLU A 633 -35.73 11.92 22.43
CA GLU A 633 -36.94 11.29 23.01
C GLU A 633 -38.13 12.26 23.01
N ASP A 634 -37.93 13.51 23.44
CA ASP A 634 -39.01 14.51 23.49
C ASP A 634 -39.52 14.89 22.09
N ARG A 635 -38.70 14.72 21.04
CA ARG A 635 -39.03 15.08 19.66
C ARG A 635 -39.44 13.91 18.78
N LYS A 636 -39.16 12.66 19.16
CA LYS A 636 -39.40 11.47 18.32
C LYS A 636 -40.86 11.38 17.85
N ASP A 637 -41.79 11.69 18.76
CA ASP A 637 -43.23 11.65 18.50
C ASP A 637 -43.71 12.87 17.71
N SER A 638 -43.07 14.03 17.91
CA SER A 638 -43.39 15.27 17.18
C SER A 638 -43.03 15.20 15.70
N ILE A 639 -42.01 14.42 15.35
CA ILE A 639 -41.53 14.22 13.98
C ILE A 639 -42.38 13.17 13.25
N LYS A 640 -43.29 12.47 13.93
CA LYS A 640 -44.14 11.52 13.20
C LYS A 640 -43.30 10.38 12.62
N LEU A 641 -42.19 9.94 13.21
CA LEU A 641 -41.28 8.99 12.55
C LEU A 641 -42.02 7.72 12.09
N THR A 642 -43.01 7.26 12.85
CA THR A 642 -43.90 6.15 12.48
C THR A 642 -44.82 6.45 11.29
N SER A 643 -45.19 7.73 11.06
CA SER A 643 -45.98 8.17 9.91
C SER A 643 -45.20 8.26 8.60
N LEU A 644 -43.86 8.21 8.62
CA LEU A 644 -43.04 8.06 7.39
C LEU A 644 -43.30 6.73 6.66
N VAL A 645 -43.81 5.72 7.37
CA VAL A 645 -44.21 4.42 6.79
C VAL A 645 -45.57 4.51 6.08
N SER A 646 -46.35 5.57 6.35
CA SER A 646 -47.64 5.83 5.71
C SER A 646 -47.51 6.89 4.60
N ASN A 647 -48.16 6.67 3.46
CA ASN A 647 -48.06 7.53 2.27
C ASN A 647 -48.64 8.96 2.43
N VAL A 648 -49.13 9.34 3.61
CA VAL A 648 -49.80 10.63 3.85
C VAL A 648 -49.05 11.37 4.96
N VAL A 649 -48.23 12.34 4.58
CA VAL A 649 -47.50 13.22 5.48
C VAL A 649 -48.05 14.64 5.31
N ASP A 650 -48.39 15.31 6.41
CA ASP A 650 -48.83 16.70 6.37
C ASP A 650 -47.67 17.66 6.02
N LYS A 651 -47.99 18.84 5.49
CA LYS A 651 -47.01 19.80 4.97
C LYS A 651 -45.99 20.24 6.04
N GLU A 652 -46.42 20.40 7.29
CA GLU A 652 -45.55 20.82 8.39
C GLU A 652 -44.56 19.72 8.77
N THR A 653 -45.02 18.46 8.79
CA THR A 653 -44.16 17.29 9.02
C THR A 653 -43.16 17.10 7.89
N GLN A 654 -43.56 17.34 6.63
CA GLN A 654 -42.65 17.28 5.48
C GLN A 654 -41.52 18.32 5.58
N GLU A 655 -41.82 19.56 5.96
CA GLU A 655 -40.80 20.60 6.16
C GLU A 655 -39.78 20.19 7.25
N LYS A 656 -40.24 19.56 8.34
CA LYS A 656 -39.34 19.04 9.39
C LYS A 656 -38.45 17.91 8.87
N ILE A 657 -39.00 16.99 8.06
CA ILE A 657 -38.24 15.91 7.42
C ILE A 657 -37.16 16.49 6.50
N ASP A 658 -37.49 17.48 5.68
CA ASP A 658 -36.56 18.10 4.74
C ASP A 658 -35.40 18.81 5.46
N VAL A 659 -35.66 19.40 6.63
CA VAL A 659 -34.60 19.94 7.50
C VAL A 659 -33.66 18.84 7.98
N VAL A 660 -34.19 17.69 8.42
CA VAL A 660 -33.37 16.56 8.87
C VAL A 660 -32.57 15.97 7.69
N LYS A 661 -33.19 15.79 6.52
CA LYS A 661 -32.48 15.37 5.30
C LYS A 661 -31.36 16.33 4.94
N SER A 662 -31.60 17.64 4.96
CA SER A 662 -30.57 18.65 4.69
C SER A 662 -29.38 18.53 5.66
N ARG A 663 -29.65 18.24 6.94
CA ARG A 663 -28.60 17.98 7.94
C ARG A 663 -27.84 16.68 7.66
N LEU A 664 -28.53 15.61 7.25
CA LEU A 664 -27.87 14.35 6.86
C LEU A 664 -26.96 14.55 5.63
N MET A 665 -27.44 15.27 4.63
CA MET A 665 -26.67 15.56 3.42
C MET A 665 -25.44 16.42 3.72
N LYS A 666 -25.58 17.50 4.49
CA LYS A 666 -24.46 18.40 4.83
C LYS A 666 -23.50 17.81 5.85
N GLY A 667 -24.00 17.07 6.83
CA GLY A 667 -23.22 16.56 7.96
C GLY A 667 -22.53 15.24 7.69
N TYR A 668 -23.14 14.37 6.89
CA TYR A 668 -22.66 12.99 6.69
C TYR A 668 -22.46 12.63 5.21
N GLY A 669 -22.82 13.50 4.26
CA GLY A 669 -22.53 13.31 2.84
C GLY A 669 -23.55 12.46 2.07
N TYR A 670 -24.74 12.23 2.63
CA TYR A 670 -25.85 11.57 1.93
C TYR A 670 -26.32 12.39 0.72
N CYS A 671 -26.83 11.73 -0.34
CA CYS A 671 -27.70 12.36 -1.32
C CYS A 671 -29.17 12.31 -0.88
N ASP A 672 -30.06 13.02 -1.59
CA ASP A 672 -31.49 13.11 -1.22
C ASP A 672 -32.19 11.74 -1.12
N VAL A 673 -31.90 10.84 -2.07
CA VAL A 673 -32.44 9.47 -2.09
C VAL A 673 -31.94 8.70 -0.88
N CYS A 674 -30.62 8.68 -0.64
CA CYS A 674 -30.05 7.94 0.48
C CYS A 674 -30.48 8.49 1.84
N ALA A 675 -30.63 9.82 1.99
CA ALA A 675 -31.12 10.42 3.22
C ALA A 675 -32.56 9.99 3.51
N THR A 676 -33.39 9.89 2.48
CA THR A 676 -34.77 9.37 2.59
C THR A 676 -34.78 7.90 3.02
N ASP A 677 -33.97 7.06 2.36
CA ASP A 677 -33.88 5.63 2.67
C ASP A 677 -33.42 5.39 4.11
N VAL A 678 -32.40 6.13 4.58
CA VAL A 678 -31.88 6.01 5.94
C VAL A 678 -32.92 6.42 6.97
N LEU A 679 -33.66 7.52 6.73
CA LEU A 679 -34.74 7.95 7.63
C LEU A 679 -35.85 6.90 7.72
N ASN A 680 -36.29 6.36 6.58
CA ASN A 680 -37.30 5.30 6.54
C ASN A 680 -36.82 4.03 7.25
N TYR A 681 -35.56 3.66 7.04
CA TYR A 681 -34.96 2.51 7.71
C TYR A 681 -34.92 2.69 9.22
N VAL A 682 -34.39 3.82 9.71
CA VAL A 682 -34.31 4.12 11.14
C VAL A 682 -35.70 4.21 11.78
N ALA A 683 -36.67 4.84 11.10
CA ALA A 683 -38.06 4.87 11.54
C ALA A 683 -38.64 3.45 11.72
N SER A 684 -38.34 2.54 10.79
CA SER A 684 -38.78 1.15 10.88
C SER A 684 -38.16 0.40 12.07
N ILE A 685 -36.93 0.73 12.47
CA ILE A 685 -36.28 0.10 13.62
C ILE A 685 -36.93 0.57 14.92
N PHE A 686 -37.18 1.88 15.05
CA PHE A 686 -37.87 2.42 16.23
C PHE A 686 -39.28 1.86 16.37
N ALA A 687 -40.04 1.77 15.26
CA ALA A 687 -41.36 1.16 15.26
C ALA A 687 -41.36 -0.32 15.71
N ARG A 688 -40.28 -1.06 15.45
CA ARG A 688 -40.11 -2.45 15.91
C ARG A 688 -39.62 -2.54 17.37
N GLY A 689 -38.88 -1.55 17.84
CA GLY A 689 -38.41 -1.44 19.22
C GLY A 689 -39.56 -1.17 20.19
N ASP A 690 -40.42 -0.19 19.85
CA ASP A 690 -41.61 0.16 20.65
C ASP A 690 -42.67 -0.96 20.68
N ALA A 691 -42.59 -1.96 19.80
CA ALA A 691 -43.48 -3.13 19.79
C ALA A 691 -42.99 -4.31 20.66
N LYS A 692 -41.77 -4.21 21.21
CA LYS A 692 -41.14 -5.23 22.08
C LYS A 692 -41.09 -4.83 23.56
N GLU A 693 -41.38 -3.57 23.87
CA GLU A 693 -41.74 -3.09 25.22
C GLU A 693 -43.26 -3.18 25.39
#